data_AF-A0AAD1EM29-F1
#
_entry.id   AF-A0AAD1EM29-F1
#
_cell.length_a   1.000
_cell.length_b   1.000
_cell.length_c   1.000
_cell.angle_alpha   90.00
_cell.angle_beta   90.00
_cell.angle_gamma   90.00
#
_symmetry.space_group_name_H-M   'P 1'
#
loop_
_entity.id
_entity.type
_entity.pdbx_description
1 polymer ?
#
loop_
_entity_poly.entity_id
_entity_poly.type
_entity_poly.pdbx_seq_one_letter_code
_entity_poly.pdbx_strand_id
1 'polypeptide(L)'
;MRARGRSIGTTRLGVSNAFHSPLMAPAVAPFTAALAEIPFAALDRRVVSSVTGDDLAQDTDLVDLLARQVSAPVLFEAALEQAARSADLVIEAGPGSVFGRLAEGVVGVPVVSTDIGSESARELLVVAAAAYVVGSDVDWSQLLPLRRASAVDPLRAHEYLVNPCESRVGAAAAAPVVAAEHPPVLDAPGAARDAPVPLAPVLDAPVFEVPVVDAPVAQAPLLPRLAPVADAPLPAAAEAADPLRVVTEVIAEIAELPGSAITPGSRLLADLGLNSLTAASIAATAARRLGVASALAPGEVVGASVAELADLLAGAAGAEVVQTVSGVRSWVEPFAARWTPSTPMASGDQGWTIQQSGRDATGPLAGALTSVFSGSRSAGRTAIVLSAPSEHTPAAAWAYLSALTRAAAARPSRLLVLHPGDGAGAVKSLQHEYPDIVAATLDVSALEGASASVVRDALTAARHRVESATGFVELRADAAGSLEESDLRWIGSDRPAPGRGRLAPGDVLVVTGGARGIGLACGLAAARSLGVVLAMIGRTNPDDPDIAAVLASARAEGLQAHYYRADVAEAAHLQHAMQRIESELGRVAGIVWASGVNTPTALDGLRRDEVERTVAAKCGALDLLPGMLTRAPSVIVGFGSIIQRIGLHGEAHYALANGWLESSLATLSAAWPEAGIGTIEWSAWSGDGMGSSLLVLDQLARAGVTPLSVEHGVEAFLDELRRFETGHRPPVVLASRFGTPPTLPDPSASLPVLRFLEQPLVHTAGLELVTEAELSWGTDPYLAEHTPDGTAVVPGVLLLEAMAQAVLGLTGERPTGFADVRFSRAVTVADGERRRLRVAALAGADGLVDIRIRTDETGFAVDHAGARVLVRGSTRDEGTGAARPLGTVPRAAQDVPDEFYEDLLFHGPRFRHVTGFAGIHADVTTARIAAGGAPSWFSAYLPSRLILGDPGIRDAMIHASQASVPEARMLPTAIESIRIGPARDEGTEPTVLTTRQRSHRDGVLVVDLTRSTADGRLIESWQGLRLIAVGATPVPAAWSPSLVGPLLERGVEEVTGSILTRVVVTTGADREARVETALERLLPDGVENEILDGSAPGLTRRVDGAPLLTAAGGRVSIAHAEGLSLVAHAPWAVGVDVTPLRSEAPTDVLAPALQQLAREIAAATGEPGRTSRSRAWAVEECRIKLGLERDAPATLASVGEDGNVVVVDLGSHLVVTRPVRLREREEHLFAVTVPTPSAADLAPLRASRLEVS
;
A
#
# COMPACT_ATOMS: atom_id res chain seq x y z
N MET A 1 25.70 -22.13 -34.96
CA MET A 1 25.53 -22.81 -36.27
C MET A 1 25.71 -24.34 -36.22
N ARG A 2 26.69 -24.92 -35.51
CA ARG A 2 26.88 -26.39 -35.47
C ARG A 2 25.78 -27.18 -34.72
N ALA A 3 25.21 -26.64 -33.63
CA ALA A 3 24.17 -27.31 -32.84
C ALA A 3 22.77 -27.33 -33.51
N ARG A 4 22.39 -26.26 -34.23
CA ARG A 4 21.17 -26.22 -35.04
C ARG A 4 21.17 -27.25 -36.17
N GLY A 5 22.35 -27.58 -36.73
CA GLY A 5 22.49 -28.66 -37.71
C GLY A 5 22.35 -30.07 -37.11
N ARG A 6 22.27 -30.20 -35.79
CA ARG A 6 22.06 -31.46 -35.05
C ARG A 6 20.72 -31.53 -34.33
N SER A 7 19.80 -30.60 -34.61
CA SER A 7 18.48 -30.50 -33.95
C SER A 7 18.55 -30.34 -32.43
N ILE A 8 19.65 -29.82 -31.90
CA ILE A 8 19.80 -29.50 -30.47
C ILE A 8 19.26 -28.08 -30.28
N GLY A 9 18.33 -27.89 -29.34
CA GLY A 9 17.79 -26.58 -28.98
C GLY A 9 18.91 -25.62 -28.58
N THR A 10 18.89 -24.39 -29.11
CA THR A 10 19.94 -23.40 -28.83
C THR A 10 19.34 -22.05 -28.46
N THR A 11 19.79 -21.50 -27.33
CA THR A 11 19.46 -20.14 -26.88
C THR A 11 20.72 -19.27 -26.94
N ARG A 12 20.57 -18.02 -27.35
CA ARG A 12 21.68 -17.05 -27.37
C ARG A 12 21.80 -16.41 -25.99
N LEU A 13 22.94 -16.58 -25.33
CA LEU A 13 23.20 -16.00 -24.01
C LEU A 13 23.56 -14.52 -24.12
N GLY A 14 23.01 -13.69 -23.23
CA GLY A 14 23.24 -12.23 -23.16
C GLY A 14 24.57 -11.85 -22.50
N VAL A 15 25.66 -12.49 -22.90
CA VAL A 15 27.00 -12.23 -22.35
C VAL A 15 27.80 -11.32 -23.28
N SER A 16 28.54 -10.37 -22.70
CA SER A 16 29.34 -9.39 -23.45
C SER A 16 30.49 -10.03 -24.24
N ASN A 17 30.97 -11.20 -23.81
CA ASN A 17 32.07 -11.93 -24.43
C ASN A 17 31.82 -13.44 -24.38
N ALA A 18 32.55 -14.20 -25.21
CA ALA A 18 32.50 -15.65 -25.25
C ALA A 18 33.38 -16.28 -24.14
N PHE A 19 33.01 -16.04 -22.88
CA PHE A 19 33.71 -16.58 -21.71
C PHE A 19 33.80 -18.12 -21.75
N HIS A 20 34.85 -18.70 -21.16
CA HIS A 20 35.08 -20.16 -21.12
C HIS A 20 35.19 -20.79 -22.52
N SER A 21 35.76 -20.05 -23.47
CA SER A 21 35.96 -20.51 -24.85
C SER A 21 37.35 -20.15 -25.38
N PRO A 22 37.81 -20.82 -26.45
CA PRO A 22 39.10 -20.50 -27.09
C PRO A 22 39.24 -19.04 -27.54
N LEU A 23 38.14 -18.29 -27.68
CA LEU A 23 38.15 -16.88 -28.04
C LEU A 23 38.72 -15.98 -26.94
N MET A 24 38.80 -16.46 -25.70
CA MET A 24 39.41 -15.75 -24.57
C MET A 24 40.92 -15.98 -24.45
N ALA A 25 41.55 -16.73 -25.37
CA ALA A 25 42.99 -17.02 -25.33
C ALA A 25 43.89 -15.78 -25.14
N PRO A 26 43.61 -14.59 -25.73
CA PRO A 26 44.42 -13.40 -25.49
C PRO A 26 44.44 -12.92 -24.03
N ALA A 27 43.41 -13.24 -23.23
CA ALA A 27 43.31 -12.86 -21.82
C ALA A 27 44.10 -13.78 -20.88
N VAL A 28 44.49 -14.98 -21.33
CA VAL A 28 45.18 -15.98 -20.50
C VAL A 28 46.55 -15.47 -20.04
N ALA A 29 47.35 -14.89 -20.94
CA ALA A 29 48.68 -14.38 -20.62
C ALA A 29 48.68 -13.24 -19.58
N PRO A 30 47.92 -12.14 -19.74
CA PRO A 30 47.87 -11.07 -18.74
C PRO A 30 47.27 -11.56 -17.41
N PHE A 31 46.29 -12.47 -17.44
CA PHE A 31 45.72 -13.03 -16.22
C PHE A 31 46.70 -13.94 -15.47
N THR A 32 47.47 -14.76 -16.19
CA THR A 32 48.54 -15.59 -15.59
C THR A 32 49.59 -14.71 -14.90
N ALA A 33 49.97 -13.58 -15.52
CA ALA A 33 50.91 -12.64 -14.92
C ALA A 33 50.38 -12.02 -13.62
N ALA A 34 49.09 -11.64 -13.59
CA ALA A 34 48.45 -11.12 -12.37
C ALA A 34 48.32 -12.19 -11.27
N LEU A 35 47.98 -13.43 -11.64
CA LEU A 35 47.89 -14.55 -10.68
C LEU A 35 49.24 -14.92 -10.08
N ALA A 36 50.35 -14.74 -10.82
CA ALA A 36 51.69 -15.01 -10.33
C ALA A 36 52.14 -14.04 -9.20
N GLU A 37 51.47 -12.89 -9.05
CA GLU A 37 51.71 -11.95 -7.93
C GLU A 37 50.99 -12.37 -6.64
N ILE A 38 50.07 -13.34 -6.72
CA ILE A 38 49.29 -13.82 -5.58
C ILE A 38 49.97 -15.07 -4.98
N PRO A 39 50.28 -15.09 -3.68
CA PRO A 39 50.84 -16.28 -3.04
C PRO A 39 49.76 -17.35 -2.85
N PHE A 40 49.82 -18.42 -3.64
CA PHE A 40 48.98 -19.61 -3.45
C PHE A 40 49.65 -20.61 -2.50
N ALA A 41 48.92 -21.04 -1.48
CA ALA A 41 49.31 -22.18 -0.65
C ALA A 41 48.91 -23.51 -1.34
N ALA A 42 49.58 -24.61 -0.97
CA ALA A 42 49.16 -25.94 -1.38
C ALA A 42 47.74 -26.23 -0.84
N LEU A 43 46.94 -26.98 -1.61
CA LEU A 43 45.57 -27.30 -1.20
C LEU A 43 45.58 -28.13 0.09
N ASP A 44 44.91 -27.66 1.13
CA ASP A 44 44.80 -28.32 2.43
C ASP A 44 43.43 -28.99 2.64
N ARG A 45 42.51 -28.81 1.69
CA ARG A 45 41.18 -29.39 1.64
C ARG A 45 40.90 -29.98 0.27
N ARG A 46 39.95 -30.91 0.22
CA ARG A 46 39.42 -31.46 -1.04
C ARG A 46 38.80 -30.33 -1.86
N VAL A 47 39.29 -30.13 -3.07
CA VAL A 47 38.75 -29.16 -4.03
C VAL A 47 38.45 -29.89 -5.32
N VAL A 48 37.20 -29.81 -5.78
CA VAL A 48 36.78 -30.33 -7.09
C VAL A 48 36.73 -29.16 -8.07
N SER A 49 37.41 -29.28 -9.20
CA SER A 49 37.50 -28.18 -10.17
C SER A 49 36.43 -28.30 -11.26
N SER A 50 35.78 -27.18 -11.57
CA SER A 50 34.92 -27.08 -12.74
C SER A 50 35.68 -27.00 -14.07
N VAL A 51 37.01 -26.99 -14.04
CA VAL A 51 37.87 -27.09 -15.25
C VAL A 51 38.16 -28.55 -15.61
N THR A 52 38.42 -29.39 -14.60
CA THR A 52 38.74 -30.82 -14.80
C THR A 52 37.53 -31.73 -14.62
N GLY A 53 36.51 -31.28 -13.88
CA GLY A 53 35.38 -32.10 -13.45
C GLY A 53 35.75 -33.12 -12.36
N ASP A 54 36.94 -33.01 -11.76
CA ASP A 54 37.50 -34.01 -10.84
C ASP A 54 38.27 -33.36 -9.68
N ASP A 55 38.65 -34.17 -8.70
CA ASP A 55 39.45 -33.79 -7.54
C ASP A 55 40.83 -33.25 -7.93
N LEU A 56 41.23 -32.13 -7.32
CA LEU A 56 42.55 -31.56 -7.50
C LEU A 56 43.57 -32.22 -6.56
N ALA A 57 44.76 -32.52 -7.09
CA ALA A 57 45.90 -32.96 -6.30
C ALA A 57 46.46 -31.79 -5.46
N GLN A 58 47.05 -32.09 -4.30
CA GLN A 58 47.58 -31.08 -3.38
C GLN A 58 48.68 -30.20 -4.01
N ASP A 59 49.44 -30.74 -4.96
CA ASP A 59 50.52 -30.09 -5.70
C ASP A 59 50.07 -29.51 -7.06
N THR A 60 48.75 -29.39 -7.29
CA THR A 60 48.21 -28.78 -8.52
C THR A 60 48.72 -27.36 -8.69
N ASP A 61 49.23 -27.03 -9.88
CA ASP A 61 49.55 -25.65 -10.24
C ASP A 61 48.25 -24.84 -10.41
N LEU A 62 47.87 -24.11 -9.36
CA LEU A 62 46.64 -23.34 -9.30
C LEU A 62 46.67 -22.13 -10.24
N VAL A 63 47.84 -21.53 -10.47
CA VAL A 63 47.99 -20.39 -11.37
C VAL A 63 47.66 -20.82 -12.80
N ASP A 64 48.25 -21.93 -13.23
CA ASP A 64 48.00 -22.52 -14.54
C ASP A 64 46.56 -23.05 -14.68
N LEU A 65 45.99 -23.67 -13.65
CA LEU A 65 44.60 -24.13 -13.66
C LEU A 65 43.60 -22.97 -13.84
N LEU A 66 43.73 -21.89 -13.05
CA LEU A 66 42.85 -20.72 -13.11
C LEU A 66 43.05 -19.94 -14.42
N ALA A 67 44.28 -19.86 -14.93
CA ALA A 67 44.56 -19.26 -16.23
C ALA A 67 43.87 -20.03 -17.36
N ARG A 68 43.92 -21.37 -17.34
CA ARG A 68 43.21 -22.22 -18.31
C ARG A 68 41.70 -22.05 -18.26
N GLN A 69 41.12 -21.91 -17.06
CA GLN A 69 39.69 -21.79 -16.85
C GLN A 69 39.03 -20.71 -17.71
N VAL A 70 39.74 -19.61 -17.97
CA VAL A 70 39.27 -18.50 -18.80
C VAL A 70 38.91 -18.93 -20.22
N SER A 71 39.58 -19.96 -20.74
CA SER A 71 39.44 -20.45 -22.13
C SER A 71 38.87 -21.87 -22.24
N ALA A 72 38.80 -22.61 -21.14
CA ALA A 72 38.28 -23.96 -21.05
C ALA A 72 36.78 -23.96 -20.72
N PRO A 73 36.00 -24.96 -21.20
CA PRO A 73 34.59 -25.10 -20.84
C PRO A 73 34.42 -25.39 -19.34
N VAL A 74 33.29 -24.96 -18.78
CA VAL A 74 32.92 -25.23 -17.38
C VAL A 74 32.21 -26.58 -17.30
N LEU A 75 32.86 -27.58 -16.70
CA LEU A 75 32.34 -28.92 -16.46
C LEU A 75 31.52 -28.96 -15.16
N PHE A 76 30.48 -28.13 -15.09
CA PHE A 76 29.70 -27.90 -13.86
C PHE A 76 29.03 -29.17 -13.30
N GLU A 77 28.29 -29.90 -14.15
CA GLU A 77 27.57 -31.12 -13.75
C GLU A 77 28.53 -32.21 -13.23
N ALA A 78 29.60 -32.49 -13.98
CA ALA A 78 30.61 -33.48 -13.57
C ALA A 78 31.32 -33.09 -12.26
N ALA A 79 31.69 -31.82 -12.09
CA ALA A 79 32.31 -31.33 -10.86
C ALA A 79 31.36 -31.45 -9.66
N LEU A 80 30.07 -31.14 -9.86
CA LEU A 80 29.08 -31.18 -8.81
C LEU A 80 28.72 -32.63 -8.40
N GLU A 81 28.55 -33.53 -9.37
CA GLU A 81 28.39 -34.97 -9.11
C GLU A 81 29.58 -35.53 -8.32
N GLN A 82 30.80 -35.17 -8.71
CA GLN A 82 32.01 -35.60 -8.01
C GLN A 82 32.11 -35.02 -6.60
N ALA A 83 31.73 -33.76 -6.40
CA ALA A 83 31.71 -33.11 -5.09
C ALA A 83 30.66 -33.76 -4.17
N ALA A 84 29.46 -34.04 -4.68
CA ALA A 84 28.33 -34.56 -3.90
C ALA A 84 28.46 -36.04 -3.50
N ARG A 85 29.32 -36.84 -4.13
CA ARG A 85 29.55 -38.27 -3.79
C ARG A 85 29.87 -38.52 -2.31
N SER A 86 30.41 -37.53 -1.61
CA SER A 86 30.83 -37.64 -0.21
C SER A 86 30.28 -36.50 0.65
N ALA A 87 29.15 -35.91 0.27
CA ALA A 87 28.52 -34.81 1.00
C ALA A 87 27.07 -35.15 1.33
N ASP A 88 26.64 -34.84 2.55
CA ASP A 88 25.24 -35.00 3.00
C ASP A 88 24.43 -33.71 2.85
N LEU A 89 25.09 -32.59 2.53
CA LEU A 89 24.53 -31.26 2.34
C LEU A 89 25.42 -30.47 1.36
N VAL A 90 24.81 -29.80 0.37
CA VAL A 90 25.50 -28.87 -0.53
C VAL A 90 25.10 -27.45 -0.19
N ILE A 91 26.09 -26.58 0.00
CA ILE A 91 25.88 -25.17 0.35
C ILE A 91 26.38 -24.30 -0.80
N GLU A 92 25.50 -23.52 -1.42
CA GLU A 92 25.88 -22.45 -2.33
C GLU A 92 26.36 -21.23 -1.53
N ALA A 93 27.63 -20.89 -1.68
CA ALA A 93 28.25 -19.72 -1.04
C ALA A 93 28.35 -18.56 -2.06
N GLY A 94 27.45 -17.59 -1.98
CA GLY A 94 27.41 -16.45 -2.91
C GLY A 94 26.07 -15.71 -2.94
N PRO A 95 25.94 -14.65 -3.75
CA PRO A 95 24.66 -13.95 -3.94
C PRO A 95 23.72 -14.74 -4.85
N GLY A 96 22.45 -14.87 -4.45
CA GLY A 96 21.39 -15.58 -5.19
C GLY A 96 21.28 -17.08 -4.87
N SER A 97 20.41 -17.76 -5.63
CA SER A 97 20.08 -19.18 -5.48
C SER A 97 20.07 -19.96 -6.81
N VAL A 98 20.68 -19.37 -7.85
CA VAL A 98 20.61 -19.91 -9.21
C VAL A 98 21.43 -21.20 -9.32
N PHE A 99 22.64 -21.26 -8.75
CA PHE A 99 23.43 -22.48 -8.81
C PHE A 99 22.88 -23.56 -7.88
N GLY A 100 22.25 -23.19 -6.76
CA GLY A 100 21.56 -24.10 -5.86
C GLY A 100 20.41 -24.82 -6.57
N ARG A 101 19.55 -24.09 -7.29
CA ARG A 101 18.47 -24.69 -8.09
C ARG A 101 18.97 -25.58 -9.24
N LEU A 102 20.09 -25.22 -9.86
CA LEU A 102 20.73 -26.08 -10.86
C LEU A 102 21.32 -27.34 -10.20
N ALA A 103 21.85 -27.21 -8.99
CA ALA A 103 22.42 -28.31 -8.24
C ALA A 103 21.36 -29.31 -7.77
N GLU A 104 20.17 -28.86 -7.33
CA GLU A 104 19.04 -29.72 -6.95
C GLU A 104 18.65 -30.70 -8.07
N GLY A 105 18.79 -30.30 -9.33
CA GLY A 105 18.53 -31.15 -10.50
C GLY A 105 19.64 -32.15 -10.83
N VAL A 106 20.81 -32.02 -10.23
CA VAL A 106 22.02 -32.82 -10.52
C VAL A 106 22.38 -33.74 -9.35
N VAL A 107 22.16 -33.31 -8.10
CA VAL A 107 22.56 -34.05 -6.90
C VAL A 107 21.37 -34.57 -6.11
N GLY A 108 21.51 -35.76 -5.52
CA GLY A 108 20.47 -36.39 -4.69
C GLY A 108 20.51 -35.99 -3.21
N VAL A 109 21.20 -34.90 -2.86
CA VAL A 109 21.39 -34.42 -1.48
C VAL A 109 20.83 -33.01 -1.31
N PRO A 110 20.38 -32.63 -0.11
CA PRO A 110 19.81 -31.30 0.12
C PRO A 110 20.78 -30.18 -0.32
N VAL A 111 20.23 -29.16 -0.98
CA VAL A 111 20.97 -27.98 -1.41
C VAL A 111 20.37 -26.76 -0.74
N VAL A 112 21.21 -25.91 -0.16
CA VAL A 112 20.81 -24.64 0.48
C VAL A 112 21.72 -23.52 0.00
N SER A 113 21.19 -22.31 -0.18
CA SER A 113 22.00 -21.15 -0.53
C SER A 113 22.15 -20.20 0.66
N THR A 114 23.32 -19.60 0.76
CA THR A 114 23.61 -18.53 1.72
C THR A 114 22.99 -17.20 1.32
N ASP A 115 22.64 -17.01 0.05
CA ASP A 115 22.11 -15.79 -0.57
C ASP A 115 22.60 -14.50 0.11
N ILE A 116 23.92 -14.29 0.05
CA ILE A 116 24.62 -13.25 0.82
C ILE A 116 24.19 -11.82 0.38
N GLY A 117 23.42 -11.69 -0.69
CA GLY A 117 22.84 -10.42 -1.15
C GLY A 117 21.49 -10.05 -0.52
N SER A 118 20.89 -10.93 0.29
CA SER A 118 19.61 -10.69 0.96
C SER A 118 19.76 -9.77 2.18
N GLU A 119 18.83 -8.83 2.38
CA GLU A 119 18.74 -8.00 3.60
C GLU A 119 18.32 -8.82 4.84
N SER A 120 17.93 -10.08 4.66
CA SER A 120 17.53 -10.99 5.72
C SER A 120 18.63 -11.99 6.08
N ALA A 121 18.93 -12.11 7.38
CA ALA A 121 19.78 -13.19 7.90
C ALA A 121 19.13 -14.58 7.82
N ARG A 122 17.87 -14.68 7.34
CA ARG A 122 17.10 -15.93 7.28
C ARG A 122 17.83 -17.03 6.53
N GLU A 123 18.32 -16.78 5.32
CA GLU A 123 18.94 -17.83 4.49
C GLU A 123 20.26 -18.30 5.11
N LEU A 124 21.06 -17.40 5.65
CA LEU A 124 22.24 -17.76 6.43
C LEU A 124 21.90 -18.60 7.67
N LEU A 125 20.79 -18.28 8.37
CA LEU A 125 20.29 -19.06 9.51
C LEU A 125 19.75 -20.42 9.08
N VAL A 126 19.12 -20.53 7.91
CA VAL A 126 18.67 -21.80 7.32
C VAL A 126 19.87 -22.67 6.98
N VAL A 127 20.94 -22.11 6.41
CA VAL A 127 22.20 -22.82 6.15
C VAL A 127 22.82 -23.31 7.47
N ALA A 128 22.90 -22.46 8.49
CA ALA A 128 23.42 -22.84 9.81
C ALA A 128 22.57 -23.94 10.46
N ALA A 129 21.24 -23.86 10.34
CA ALA A 129 20.33 -24.88 10.85
C ALA A 129 20.45 -26.19 10.07
N ALA A 130 20.53 -26.15 8.74
CA ALA A 130 20.73 -27.32 7.90
C ALA A 130 22.05 -28.00 8.24
N ALA A 131 23.14 -27.24 8.37
CA ALA A 131 24.45 -27.72 8.80
C ALA A 131 24.37 -28.39 10.19
N TYR A 132 23.67 -27.78 11.14
CA TYR A 132 23.45 -28.34 12.47
C TYR A 132 22.65 -29.65 12.44
N VAL A 133 21.58 -29.72 11.65
CA VAL A 133 20.73 -30.92 11.50
C VAL A 133 21.48 -32.09 10.88
N VAL A 134 22.37 -31.84 9.92
CA VAL A 134 23.23 -32.89 9.34
C VAL A 134 24.43 -33.25 10.24
N GLY A 135 24.50 -32.69 11.45
CA GLY A 135 25.50 -33.03 12.46
C GLY A 135 26.83 -32.28 12.32
N SER A 136 26.89 -31.19 11.56
CA SER A 136 28.08 -30.33 11.50
C SER A 136 28.24 -29.52 12.78
N ASP A 137 29.48 -29.38 13.25
CA ASP A 137 29.81 -28.57 14.43
C ASP A 137 29.80 -27.07 14.07
N VAL A 138 28.61 -26.46 14.16
CA VAL A 138 28.39 -25.05 13.86
C VAL A 138 28.88 -24.20 15.03
N ASP A 139 29.86 -23.32 14.78
CA ASP A 139 30.32 -22.35 15.78
C ASP A 139 29.30 -21.22 15.97
N TRP A 140 28.34 -21.44 16.86
CA TRP A 140 27.29 -20.48 17.21
C TRP A 140 27.82 -19.17 17.79
N SER A 141 29.05 -19.16 18.32
CA SER A 141 29.64 -17.96 18.93
C SER A 141 29.98 -16.87 17.91
N GLN A 142 30.25 -17.26 16.66
CA GLN A 142 30.47 -16.32 15.55
C GLN A 142 29.16 -15.64 15.11
N LEU A 143 28.04 -16.34 15.25
CA LEU A 143 26.74 -15.88 14.77
C LEU A 143 25.97 -15.08 15.83
N LEU A 144 26.19 -15.36 17.12
CA LEU A 144 25.53 -14.71 18.26
C LEU A 144 26.53 -14.28 19.37
N PRO A 145 27.45 -13.34 19.11
CA PRO A 145 28.56 -13.02 20.01
C PRO A 145 28.15 -12.45 21.39
N LEU A 146 26.91 -11.96 21.54
CA LEU A 146 26.39 -11.35 22.77
C LEU A 146 25.34 -12.20 23.52
N ARG A 147 25.02 -13.42 23.03
CA ARG A 147 24.00 -14.28 23.64
C ARG A 147 24.59 -15.65 24.00
N ARG A 148 24.17 -16.22 25.14
CA ARG A 148 24.44 -17.63 25.44
C ARG A 148 23.57 -18.48 24.51
N ALA A 149 24.20 -19.12 23.53
CA ALA A 149 23.57 -20.16 22.74
C ALA A 149 23.74 -21.50 23.46
N SER A 150 22.66 -22.26 23.59
CA SER A 150 22.68 -23.65 24.06
C SER A 150 22.20 -24.53 22.92
N ALA A 151 22.97 -25.55 22.55
CA ALA A 151 22.56 -26.51 21.53
C ALA A 151 21.30 -27.25 22.01
N VAL A 152 20.25 -27.24 21.19
CA VAL A 152 19.00 -27.94 21.47
C VAL A 152 18.98 -29.19 20.60
N ASP A 153 18.97 -30.37 21.23
CA ASP A 153 18.83 -31.64 20.51
C ASP A 153 17.47 -31.67 19.78
N PRO A 154 17.45 -31.61 18.43
CA PRO A 154 16.19 -31.55 17.68
C PRO A 154 15.43 -32.89 17.69
N LEU A 155 16.09 -33.99 18.06
CA LEU A 155 15.47 -35.32 18.18
C LEU A 155 14.89 -35.57 19.57
N ARG A 156 15.21 -34.71 20.54
CA ARG A 156 14.63 -34.76 21.87
C ARG A 156 13.24 -34.14 21.85
N ALA A 157 12.24 -34.88 22.33
CA ALA A 157 10.92 -34.30 22.59
C ALA A 157 11.06 -33.20 23.66
N HIS A 158 10.78 -31.96 23.28
CA HIS A 158 10.80 -30.82 24.20
C HIS A 158 9.40 -30.62 24.79
N GLU A 159 9.30 -30.69 26.11
CA GLU A 159 8.12 -30.17 26.81
C GLU A 159 8.27 -28.66 26.95
N TYR A 160 7.48 -27.92 26.18
CA TYR A 160 7.38 -26.48 26.32
C TYR A 160 6.45 -26.15 27.48
N LEU A 161 6.88 -25.26 28.38
CA LEU A 161 6.02 -24.71 29.41
C LEU A 161 4.89 -23.92 28.74
N VAL A 162 3.69 -24.47 28.76
CA VAL A 162 2.49 -23.75 28.34
C VAL A 162 2.25 -22.63 29.34
N ASN A 163 2.14 -21.40 28.84
CA ASN A 163 1.79 -20.25 29.66
C ASN A 163 0.40 -20.49 30.28
N PRO A 164 0.28 -20.58 31.62
CA PRO A 164 -1.00 -20.86 32.27
C PRO A 164 -2.04 -19.74 32.04
N CYS A 165 -1.62 -18.56 31.55
CA CYS A 165 -2.51 -17.48 31.14
C CYS A 165 -3.14 -17.68 29.75
N GLU A 166 -2.70 -18.67 28.97
CA GLU A 166 -3.21 -18.97 27.61
C GLU A 166 -4.15 -20.19 27.59
N SER A 167 -4.23 -20.94 28.69
CA SER A 167 -5.19 -22.04 28.85
C SER A 167 -6.56 -21.52 29.30
N ARG A 168 -7.60 -21.74 28.47
CA ARG A 168 -9.01 -21.52 28.85
C ARG A 168 -9.35 -22.29 30.12
N VAL A 169 -9.73 -21.58 31.18
CA VAL A 169 -10.34 -22.18 32.36
C VAL A 169 -11.77 -22.61 32.01
N GLY A 170 -11.99 -23.94 31.92
CA GLY A 170 -13.26 -24.55 32.31
C GLY A 170 -13.87 -25.56 31.33
N ALA A 171 -13.69 -26.86 31.61
CA ALA A 171 -14.80 -27.82 31.67
C ALA A 171 -14.42 -29.07 32.49
N ALA A 172 -15.30 -29.39 33.43
CA ALA A 172 -15.45 -30.63 34.20
C ALA A 172 -14.43 -30.98 35.29
N ALA A 173 -14.85 -30.70 36.53
CA ALA A 173 -14.44 -31.46 37.70
C ALA A 173 -14.79 -32.95 37.54
N ALA A 174 -13.79 -33.82 37.65
CA ALA A 174 -13.95 -35.19 38.12
C ALA A 174 -12.90 -35.44 39.21
N ALA A 175 -13.33 -36.06 40.30
CA ALA A 175 -12.72 -36.01 41.63
C ALA A 175 -11.56 -37.04 41.82
N PRO A 176 -10.97 -37.17 43.03
CA PRO A 176 -9.55 -36.98 43.27
C PRO A 176 -8.75 -38.29 43.41
N VAL A 177 -7.48 -38.31 43.03
CA VAL A 177 -6.54 -39.35 43.50
C VAL A 177 -5.18 -38.74 43.86
N VAL A 178 -5.03 -38.56 45.16
CA VAL A 178 -3.89 -38.92 46.02
C VAL A 178 -2.49 -38.42 45.65
N ALA A 179 -1.96 -37.60 46.57
CA ALA A 179 -0.58 -37.19 46.69
C ALA A 179 0.41 -38.38 46.77
N ALA A 180 1.54 -38.25 46.08
CA ALA A 180 2.80 -38.92 46.40
C ALA A 180 3.92 -37.93 46.03
N GLU A 181 4.45 -37.22 47.01
CA GLU A 181 5.79 -37.46 47.58
C GLU A 181 6.93 -37.20 46.58
N HIS A 182 7.56 -36.03 46.73
CA HIS A 182 8.95 -35.82 46.34
C HIS A 182 9.86 -36.83 47.05
N PRO A 183 10.89 -37.36 46.37
CA PRO A 183 12.24 -37.16 46.90
C PRO A 183 13.28 -36.95 45.75
N PRO A 184 14.60 -36.82 46.02
CA PRO A 184 15.27 -35.54 46.13
C PRO A 184 16.32 -35.29 45.04
N VAL A 185 16.75 -34.03 44.96
CA VAL A 185 17.94 -33.56 44.22
C VAL A 185 19.19 -34.31 44.69
N LEU A 186 20.02 -34.82 43.76
CA LEU A 186 21.44 -35.12 43.99
C LEU A 186 22.28 -34.90 42.71
N ASP A 187 23.20 -33.95 42.82
CA ASP A 187 24.59 -33.86 42.34
C ASP A 187 25.04 -34.48 40.98
N ALA A 188 25.76 -33.65 40.20
CA ALA A 188 26.71 -34.03 39.14
C ALA A 188 27.98 -34.70 39.75
N PRO A 189 29.04 -35.16 39.02
CA PRO A 189 29.31 -35.22 37.56
C PRO A 189 29.96 -36.56 37.06
N GLY A 190 30.14 -36.73 35.73
CA GLY A 190 31.31 -37.47 35.18
C GLY A 190 31.10 -38.60 34.15
N ALA A 191 31.85 -38.46 33.04
CA ALA A 191 32.54 -39.49 32.21
C ALA A 191 31.79 -40.39 31.20
N ALA A 192 32.15 -40.16 29.92
CA ALA A 192 32.63 -41.09 28.88
C ALA A 192 31.75 -42.22 28.28
N ARG A 193 31.52 -42.06 26.97
CA ARG A 193 31.76 -42.96 25.81
C ARG A 193 31.14 -44.37 25.73
N ASP A 194 30.64 -44.63 24.51
CA ASP A 194 30.55 -45.89 23.76
C ASP A 194 29.49 -46.94 24.14
N ALA A 195 28.37 -46.95 23.40
CA ALA A 195 27.71 -48.17 22.92
C ALA A 195 26.72 -47.87 21.76
N PRO A 196 26.69 -48.66 20.68
CA PRO A 196 25.70 -48.52 19.61
C PRO A 196 24.38 -49.19 20.02
N VAL A 197 23.25 -48.51 19.84
CA VAL A 197 21.92 -49.13 19.99
C VAL A 197 21.34 -49.41 18.60
N PRO A 198 20.96 -50.66 18.29
CA PRO A 198 20.60 -51.11 16.95
C PRO A 198 19.19 -50.67 16.52
N LEU A 199 19.04 -50.35 15.23
CA LEU A 199 17.76 -50.27 14.53
C LEU A 199 17.04 -51.62 14.59
N ALA A 200 15.85 -51.65 15.20
CA ALA A 200 14.88 -52.73 15.06
C ALA A 200 13.58 -52.16 14.45
N PRO A 201 12.89 -52.92 13.58
CA PRO A 201 11.82 -52.42 12.74
C PRO A 201 10.49 -52.38 13.50
N VAL A 202 9.76 -51.27 13.40
CA VAL A 202 8.37 -51.19 13.85
C VAL A 202 7.48 -51.47 12.63
N LEU A 203 7.03 -52.72 12.53
CA LEU A 203 5.78 -53.08 11.87
C LEU A 203 4.72 -53.26 12.97
N ASP A 204 3.47 -52.95 12.58
CA ASP A 204 2.20 -53.11 13.30
C ASP A 204 1.70 -51.91 14.14
N ALA A 205 0.93 -51.06 13.46
CA ALA A 205 -0.24 -50.36 14.02
C ALA A 205 -1.38 -50.32 12.96
N PRO A 206 -2.66 -50.38 13.37
CA PRO A 206 -3.75 -50.93 12.57
C PRO A 206 -4.38 -49.97 11.54
N VAL A 207 -4.77 -50.56 10.40
CA VAL A 207 -5.56 -49.94 9.33
C VAL A 207 -7.04 -49.93 9.72
N PHE A 208 -7.70 -48.77 9.65
CA PHE A 208 -9.16 -48.66 9.71
C PHE A 208 -9.73 -48.69 8.28
N GLU A 209 -10.51 -49.73 7.96
CA GLU A 209 -11.30 -49.84 6.74
C GLU A 209 -12.61 -49.02 6.83
N VAL A 210 -12.94 -48.30 5.75
CA VAL A 210 -14.24 -47.65 5.53
C VAL A 210 -15.03 -48.48 4.50
N PRO A 211 -16.31 -48.84 4.75
CA PRO A 211 -17.07 -49.68 3.83
C PRO A 211 -17.60 -48.90 2.61
N VAL A 212 -17.38 -49.47 1.43
CA VAL A 212 -17.93 -49.03 0.14
C VAL A 212 -19.35 -49.58 -0.03
N VAL A 213 -20.31 -48.73 -0.37
CA VAL A 213 -21.67 -49.15 -0.77
C VAL A 213 -21.86 -48.85 -2.26
N ASP A 214 -21.95 -49.91 -3.05
CA ASP A 214 -22.27 -49.88 -4.49
C ASP A 214 -23.78 -49.62 -4.71
N ALA A 215 -24.11 -48.56 -5.45
CA ALA A 215 -25.43 -48.40 -6.08
C ALA A 215 -25.32 -47.68 -7.45
N PRO A 216 -26.15 -48.04 -8.45
CA PRO A 216 -25.85 -47.82 -9.86
C PRO A 216 -26.30 -46.44 -10.37
N VAL A 217 -25.44 -45.82 -11.19
CA VAL A 217 -25.68 -44.54 -11.88
C VAL A 217 -26.61 -44.76 -13.07
N ALA A 218 -27.83 -44.21 -13.01
CA ALA A 218 -28.70 -44.05 -14.17
C ALA A 218 -28.33 -42.76 -14.92
N GLN A 219 -28.05 -42.89 -16.22
CA GLN A 219 -27.73 -41.81 -17.14
C GLN A 219 -28.99 -41.04 -17.57
N ALA A 220 -28.96 -39.70 -17.49
CA ALA A 220 -29.86 -38.75 -18.15
C ALA A 220 -29.10 -37.41 -18.39
N PRO A 221 -29.53 -36.56 -19.33
CA PRO A 221 -28.78 -36.23 -20.55
C PRO A 221 -27.81 -35.04 -20.44
N LEU A 222 -26.75 -35.11 -21.24
CA LEU A 222 -25.72 -34.10 -21.44
C LEU A 222 -26.28 -32.81 -22.07
N LEU A 223 -26.22 -31.70 -21.33
CA LEU A 223 -26.03 -30.36 -21.89
C LEU A 223 -24.51 -30.12 -22.05
N PRO A 224 -24.06 -29.38 -23.08
CA PRO A 224 -22.65 -29.32 -23.44
C PRO A 224 -21.82 -28.70 -22.31
N ARG A 225 -20.92 -29.51 -21.74
CA ARG A 225 -19.80 -29.02 -20.92
C ARG A 225 -19.02 -27.98 -21.73
N LEU A 226 -18.86 -26.77 -21.20
CA LEU A 226 -17.61 -26.05 -21.43
C LEU A 226 -16.51 -26.96 -20.91
N ALA A 227 -15.65 -27.43 -21.81
CA ALA A 227 -14.61 -28.39 -21.47
C ALA A 227 -13.75 -27.82 -20.34
N PRO A 228 -13.33 -28.64 -19.36
CA PRO A 228 -12.20 -28.27 -18.52
C PRO A 228 -11.03 -27.98 -19.46
N VAL A 229 -10.40 -26.82 -19.31
CA VAL A 229 -9.07 -26.62 -19.86
C VAL A 229 -8.19 -27.58 -19.07
N ALA A 230 -8.00 -28.78 -19.61
CA ALA A 230 -6.96 -29.67 -19.18
C ALA A 230 -5.65 -28.88 -19.24
N ASP A 231 -4.80 -29.03 -18.22
CA ASP A 231 -3.40 -28.66 -18.29
C ASP A 231 -2.82 -29.21 -19.59
N ALA A 232 -2.71 -28.34 -20.59
CA ALA A 232 -1.93 -28.63 -21.75
C ALA A 232 -0.47 -28.70 -21.25
N PRO A 233 0.30 -29.74 -21.60
CA PRO A 233 1.73 -29.69 -21.39
C PRO A 233 2.24 -28.39 -22.03
N LEU A 234 3.06 -27.65 -21.28
CA LEU A 234 3.74 -26.42 -21.75
C LEU A 234 4.07 -26.59 -23.24
N PRO A 235 3.56 -25.73 -24.14
CA PRO A 235 3.90 -25.84 -25.53
C PRO A 235 5.42 -25.78 -25.62
N ALA A 236 6.01 -26.76 -26.32
CA ALA A 236 7.38 -26.67 -26.78
C ALA A 236 7.62 -25.25 -27.28
N ALA A 237 8.62 -24.57 -26.70
CA ALA A 237 8.95 -23.16 -26.90
C ALA A 237 8.24 -22.55 -28.12
N ALA A 238 7.16 -21.81 -27.85
CA ALA A 238 6.39 -21.11 -28.87
C ALA A 238 7.37 -20.39 -29.82
N GLU A 239 7.13 -20.50 -31.12
CA GLU A 239 7.60 -19.48 -32.06
C GLU A 239 7.41 -18.12 -31.39
N ALA A 240 8.44 -17.27 -31.37
CA ALA A 240 8.38 -15.96 -30.74
C ALA A 240 7.04 -15.30 -31.12
N ALA A 241 6.13 -15.19 -30.15
CA ALA A 241 4.77 -14.77 -30.42
C ALA A 241 4.82 -13.39 -31.07
N ASP A 242 4.26 -13.27 -32.28
CA ASP A 242 4.23 -12.01 -33.01
C ASP A 242 3.58 -10.93 -32.13
N PRO A 243 4.32 -9.89 -31.70
CA PRO A 243 3.81 -8.82 -30.84
C PRO A 243 2.56 -8.17 -31.40
N LEU A 244 2.47 -8.07 -32.73
CA LEU A 244 1.31 -7.50 -33.41
C LEU A 244 0.07 -8.37 -33.23
N ARG A 245 0.22 -9.70 -33.31
CA ARG A 245 -0.85 -10.66 -33.06
C ARG A 245 -1.34 -10.59 -31.62
N VAL A 246 -0.42 -10.56 -30.66
CA VAL A 246 -0.76 -10.53 -29.24
C VAL A 246 -1.48 -9.24 -28.86
N VAL A 247 -1.00 -8.08 -29.32
CA VAL A 247 -1.68 -6.80 -29.09
C VAL A 247 -3.08 -6.81 -29.71
N THR A 248 -3.21 -7.32 -30.95
CA THR A 248 -4.52 -7.41 -31.63
C THR A 248 -5.51 -8.30 -30.88
N GLU A 249 -5.07 -9.46 -30.39
CA GLU A 249 -5.88 -10.38 -29.59
C GLU A 249 -6.31 -9.74 -28.25
N VAL A 250 -5.40 -9.06 -27.57
CA VAL A 250 -5.68 -8.37 -26.31
C VAL A 250 -6.66 -7.20 -26.51
N ILE A 251 -6.55 -6.45 -27.60
CA ILE A 251 -7.53 -5.41 -27.96
C ILE A 251 -8.90 -6.05 -28.22
N ALA A 252 -8.96 -7.13 -28.99
CA ALA A 252 -10.22 -7.81 -29.29
C ALA A 252 -10.92 -8.32 -28.03
N GLU A 253 -10.16 -8.87 -27.08
CA GLU A 253 -10.67 -9.35 -25.79
C GLU A 253 -11.14 -8.20 -24.88
N ILE A 254 -10.31 -7.17 -24.68
CA ILE A 254 -10.59 -6.10 -23.72
C ILE A 254 -11.64 -5.12 -24.25
N ALA A 255 -11.68 -4.88 -25.56
CA ALA A 255 -12.64 -3.97 -26.19
C ALA A 255 -13.89 -4.68 -26.73
N GLU A 256 -14.00 -6.00 -26.59
CA GLU A 256 -15.08 -6.84 -27.14
C GLU A 256 -15.32 -6.62 -28.65
N LEU A 257 -14.27 -6.27 -29.38
CA LEU A 257 -14.32 -6.01 -30.83
C LEU A 257 -14.03 -7.29 -31.62
N PRO A 258 -14.73 -7.55 -32.74
CA PRO A 258 -14.36 -8.64 -33.62
C PRO A 258 -12.96 -8.40 -34.19
N GLY A 259 -12.05 -9.37 -34.07
CA GLY A 259 -10.65 -9.23 -34.49
C GLY A 259 -10.45 -8.79 -35.94
N SER A 260 -11.44 -9.02 -36.82
CA SER A 260 -11.45 -8.53 -38.21
C SER A 260 -11.60 -7.01 -38.36
N ALA A 261 -12.03 -6.30 -37.32
CA ALA A 261 -12.19 -4.84 -37.31
C ALA A 261 -10.93 -4.09 -36.85
N ILE A 262 -9.91 -4.80 -36.34
CA ILE A 262 -8.69 -4.21 -35.80
C ILE A 262 -7.58 -4.35 -36.85
N THR A 263 -7.03 -3.23 -37.30
CA THR A 263 -5.91 -3.22 -38.26
C THR A 263 -4.63 -2.73 -37.59
N PRO A 264 -3.44 -3.10 -38.10
CA PRO A 264 -2.16 -2.62 -37.55
C PRO A 264 -2.05 -1.08 -37.48
N GLY A 265 -2.73 -0.37 -38.40
CA GLY A 265 -2.74 1.10 -38.42
C GLY A 265 -3.79 1.76 -37.54
N SER A 266 -4.69 1.00 -36.90
CA SER A 266 -5.76 1.54 -36.07
C SER A 266 -5.18 2.23 -34.82
N ARG A 267 -5.47 3.51 -34.62
CA ARG A 267 -5.10 4.25 -33.40
C ARG A 267 -6.02 3.88 -32.24
N LEU A 268 -5.42 3.61 -31.07
CA LEU A 268 -6.14 3.12 -29.90
C LEU A 268 -7.28 4.06 -29.48
N LEU A 269 -7.02 5.37 -29.39
CA LEU A 269 -8.05 6.35 -29.04
C LEU A 269 -8.88 6.80 -30.25
N ALA A 270 -8.21 7.22 -31.32
CA ALA A 270 -8.86 7.94 -32.40
C ALA A 270 -9.72 7.04 -33.31
N ASP A 271 -9.28 5.80 -33.55
CA ASP A 271 -9.95 4.90 -34.50
C ASP A 271 -10.74 3.79 -33.80
N LEU A 272 -10.25 3.29 -32.66
CA LEU A 272 -10.91 2.23 -31.88
C LEU A 272 -11.80 2.77 -30.74
N GLY A 273 -11.82 4.09 -30.51
CA GLY A 273 -12.66 4.73 -29.50
C GLY A 273 -12.31 4.36 -28.06
N LEU A 274 -11.11 3.79 -27.81
CA LEU A 274 -10.69 3.38 -26.47
C LEU A 274 -10.35 4.62 -25.65
N ASN A 275 -10.57 4.58 -24.34
CA ASN A 275 -10.05 5.62 -23.45
C ASN A 275 -8.60 5.30 -23.02
N SER A 276 -7.92 6.28 -22.42
CA SER A 276 -6.52 6.17 -21.99
C SER A 276 -6.27 5.06 -20.97
N LEU A 277 -7.26 4.75 -20.12
CA LEU A 277 -7.18 3.70 -19.11
C LEU A 277 -7.25 2.30 -19.75
N THR A 278 -8.16 2.10 -20.70
CA THR A 278 -8.30 0.86 -21.47
C THR A 278 -7.05 0.61 -22.32
N ALA A 279 -6.50 1.65 -22.94
CA ALA A 279 -5.26 1.56 -23.73
C ALA A 279 -4.06 1.13 -22.87
N ALA A 280 -3.92 1.67 -21.64
CA ALA A 280 -2.87 1.26 -20.70
C ALA A 280 -3.05 -0.21 -20.24
N SER A 281 -4.29 -0.65 -20.00
CA SER A 281 -4.60 -2.05 -19.65
C SER A 281 -4.26 -3.02 -20.78
N ILE A 282 -4.54 -2.63 -22.03
CA ILE A 282 -4.16 -3.38 -23.24
C ILE A 282 -2.64 -3.52 -23.32
N ALA A 283 -1.90 -2.41 -23.16
CA ALA A 283 -0.44 -2.43 -23.18
C ALA A 283 0.14 -3.34 -22.08
N ALA A 284 -0.35 -3.22 -20.85
CA ALA A 284 0.11 -4.04 -19.72
C ALA A 284 -0.20 -5.54 -19.92
N THR A 285 -1.39 -5.87 -20.45
CA THR A 285 -1.81 -7.25 -20.68
C THR A 285 -1.06 -7.88 -21.85
N ALA A 286 -0.85 -7.13 -22.93
CA ALA A 286 -0.03 -7.57 -24.07
C ALA A 286 1.43 -7.78 -23.65
N ALA A 287 2.00 -6.88 -22.85
CA ALA A 287 3.33 -7.03 -22.29
C ALA A 287 3.49 -8.32 -21.47
N ARG A 288 2.53 -8.61 -20.57
CA ARG A 288 2.50 -9.87 -19.80
C ARG A 288 2.45 -11.10 -20.70
N ARG A 289 1.58 -11.12 -21.72
CA ARG A 289 1.46 -12.24 -22.67
C ARG A 289 2.73 -12.43 -23.51
N LEU A 290 3.47 -11.35 -23.78
CA LEU A 290 4.75 -11.37 -24.48
C LEU A 290 5.94 -11.67 -23.56
N GLY A 291 5.74 -11.75 -22.24
CA GLY A 291 6.82 -11.93 -21.27
C GLY A 291 7.78 -10.74 -21.20
N VAL A 292 7.33 -9.54 -21.60
CA VAL A 292 8.11 -8.30 -21.54
C VAL A 292 7.57 -7.40 -20.42
N ALA A 293 8.45 -6.69 -19.72
CA ALA A 293 8.03 -5.74 -18.70
C ALA A 293 7.57 -4.43 -19.37
N SER A 294 6.32 -4.01 -19.10
CA SER A 294 5.76 -2.76 -19.63
C SER A 294 6.31 -1.57 -18.83
N ALA A 295 7.26 -0.83 -19.39
CA ALA A 295 7.70 0.47 -18.88
C ALA A 295 7.25 1.65 -19.76
N LEU A 296 6.22 1.44 -20.59
CA LEU A 296 5.72 2.46 -21.52
C LEU A 296 5.01 3.59 -20.76
N ALA A 297 5.39 4.84 -21.05
CA ALA A 297 4.75 5.99 -20.43
C ALA A 297 3.30 6.11 -20.95
N PRO A 298 2.32 6.54 -20.13
CA PRO A 298 0.93 6.67 -20.57
C PRO A 298 0.76 7.51 -21.84
N GLY A 299 1.58 8.56 -22.01
CA GLY A 299 1.57 9.39 -23.22
C GLY A 299 1.98 8.66 -24.51
N GLU A 300 2.87 7.67 -24.41
CA GLU A 300 3.33 6.87 -25.55
C GLU A 300 2.24 5.89 -26.00
N VAL A 301 1.45 5.36 -25.05
CA VAL A 301 0.34 4.44 -25.33
C VAL A 301 -0.89 5.19 -25.85
N VAL A 302 -1.18 6.37 -25.32
CA VAL A 302 -2.39 7.16 -25.60
C VAL A 302 -2.47 7.68 -27.05
N GLY A 303 -1.34 7.73 -27.77
CA GLY A 303 -1.27 8.14 -29.18
C GLY A 303 -0.98 7.03 -30.19
N ALA A 304 -0.66 5.82 -29.73
CA ALA A 304 -0.13 4.75 -30.56
C ALA A 304 -1.19 4.06 -31.44
N SER A 305 -0.76 3.60 -32.61
CA SER A 305 -1.43 2.57 -33.39
C SER A 305 -1.14 1.17 -32.83
N VAL A 306 -1.94 0.18 -33.24
CA VAL A 306 -1.74 -1.23 -32.87
C VAL A 306 -0.32 -1.71 -33.22
N ALA A 307 0.21 -1.31 -34.38
CA ALA A 307 1.56 -1.64 -34.81
C ALA A 307 2.64 -0.93 -33.97
N GLU A 308 2.48 0.36 -33.69
CA GLU A 308 3.43 1.10 -32.86
C GLU A 308 3.48 0.54 -31.43
N LEU A 309 2.33 0.16 -30.85
CA LEU A 309 2.29 -0.49 -29.55
C LEU A 309 2.99 -1.86 -29.57
N ALA A 310 2.79 -2.64 -30.64
CA ALA A 310 3.47 -3.92 -30.83
C ALA A 310 4.99 -3.75 -30.97
N ASP A 311 5.44 -2.74 -31.72
CA ASP A 311 6.86 -2.41 -31.90
C ASP A 311 7.50 -1.92 -30.59
N LEU A 312 6.79 -1.10 -29.82
CA LEU A 312 7.22 -0.63 -28.50
C LEU A 312 7.41 -1.80 -27.52
N LEU A 313 6.48 -2.75 -27.52
CA LEU A 313 6.57 -3.96 -26.70
C LEU A 313 7.66 -4.92 -27.20
N ALA A 314 7.85 -5.02 -28.52
CA ALA A 314 8.93 -5.81 -29.12
C ALA A 314 10.32 -5.23 -28.77
N GLY A 315 10.45 -3.89 -28.77
CA GLY A 315 11.68 -3.17 -28.40
C GLY A 315 12.03 -3.26 -26.92
N ALA A 316 11.04 -3.48 -26.05
CA ALA A 316 11.23 -3.73 -24.62
C ALA A 316 11.76 -5.15 -24.31
N ALA A 317 11.79 -6.06 -25.29
CA ALA A 317 12.29 -7.42 -25.12
C ALA A 317 13.84 -7.43 -25.00
N GLY A 318 14.34 -7.43 -23.77
CA GLY A 318 15.77 -7.55 -23.45
C GLY A 318 16.36 -6.43 -22.59
N ALA A 319 15.56 -5.42 -22.22
CA ALA A 319 15.95 -4.47 -21.18
C ALA A 319 15.68 -5.10 -19.79
N GLU A 320 16.69 -5.11 -18.92
CA GLU A 320 16.49 -5.44 -17.50
C GLU A 320 15.69 -4.28 -16.88
N VAL A 321 14.37 -4.47 -16.74
CA VAL A 321 13.50 -3.44 -16.19
C VAL A 321 13.67 -3.42 -14.68
N VAL A 322 14.35 -2.39 -14.17
CA VAL A 322 14.27 -2.02 -12.75
C VAL A 322 12.81 -1.66 -12.49
N GLN A 323 12.05 -2.56 -11.84
CA GLN A 323 10.67 -2.28 -11.46
C GLN A 323 10.65 -1.17 -10.42
N THR A 324 10.37 0.06 -10.85
CA THR A 324 10.14 1.18 -9.93
C THR A 324 8.86 0.92 -9.13
N VAL A 325 8.94 0.96 -7.81
CA VAL A 325 7.79 0.74 -6.92
C VAL A 325 6.77 1.86 -7.14
N SER A 326 5.56 1.57 -7.64
CA SER A 326 4.56 2.62 -7.86
C SER A 326 3.92 3.07 -6.54
N GLY A 327 3.93 4.38 -6.28
CA GLY A 327 3.20 5.03 -5.18
C GLY A 327 1.73 5.27 -5.49
N VAL A 328 1.09 6.18 -4.73
CA VAL A 328 -0.28 6.64 -5.03
C VAL A 328 -0.29 7.54 -6.27
N ARG A 329 0.60 8.53 -6.31
CA ARG A 329 0.84 9.48 -7.41
C ARG A 329 2.28 9.99 -7.32
N SER A 330 2.79 10.58 -8.39
CA SER A 330 4.06 11.33 -8.34
C SER A 330 3.91 12.60 -7.50
N TRP A 331 5.00 13.01 -6.86
CA TRP A 331 5.05 14.20 -6.02
C TRP A 331 6.45 14.82 -6.01
N VAL A 332 6.49 16.14 -5.83
CA VAL A 332 7.68 16.94 -5.55
C VAL A 332 7.33 17.79 -4.34
N GLU A 333 7.99 17.54 -3.23
CA GLU A 333 7.62 18.09 -1.93
C GLU A 333 8.80 18.78 -1.26
N PRO A 334 8.54 19.80 -0.42
CA PRO A 334 9.57 20.49 0.33
C PRO A 334 9.92 19.72 1.62
N PHE A 335 11.21 19.63 1.88
CA PHE A 335 11.77 19.07 3.11
C PHE A 335 12.72 20.09 3.75
N ALA A 336 12.88 20.00 5.06
CA ALA A 336 13.87 20.77 5.79
C ALA A 336 14.60 19.89 6.81
N ALA A 337 15.83 20.26 7.12
CA ALA A 337 16.57 19.65 8.22
C ALA A 337 15.87 19.99 9.54
N ARG A 338 15.46 18.97 10.29
CA ARG A 338 14.95 19.07 11.64
C ARG A 338 16.02 18.57 12.60
N TRP A 339 16.29 19.38 13.61
CA TRP A 339 17.21 19.03 14.68
C TRP A 339 16.44 18.53 15.89
N THR A 340 16.82 17.37 16.41
CA THR A 340 16.20 16.76 17.61
C THR A 340 17.23 16.48 18.68
N PRO A 341 16.92 16.66 19.98
CA PRO A 341 17.88 16.42 21.05
C PRO A 341 18.52 15.02 20.99
N SER A 342 19.85 14.98 21.06
CA SER A 342 20.63 13.74 21.10
C SER A 342 20.83 13.30 22.56
N THR A 343 20.68 12.00 22.82
CA THR A 343 20.94 11.41 24.15
C THR A 343 22.19 10.53 24.08
N PRO A 344 23.39 11.05 24.40
CA PRO A 344 24.62 10.27 24.33
C PRO A 344 24.62 9.18 25.40
N MET A 345 24.91 7.94 25.00
CA MET A 345 25.14 6.84 25.92
C MET A 345 26.64 6.68 26.16
N ALA A 346 27.06 6.58 27.43
CA ALA A 346 28.45 6.30 27.76
C ALA A 346 28.87 4.95 27.18
N SER A 347 30.01 4.91 26.50
CA SER A 347 30.56 3.72 25.87
C SER A 347 32.03 3.51 26.30
N GLY A 348 32.63 2.35 25.97
CA GLY A 348 34.01 2.04 26.33
C GLY A 348 35.04 2.99 25.72
N ASP A 349 36.12 3.26 26.47
CA ASP A 349 37.18 4.21 26.11
C ASP A 349 38.00 3.73 24.89
N GLN A 350 37.84 4.40 23.73
CA GLN A 350 38.67 4.18 22.54
C GLN A 350 39.85 5.16 22.48
N GLY A 351 40.94 4.77 21.79
CA GLY A 351 42.10 5.65 21.56
C GLY A 351 41.86 6.63 20.40
N TRP A 352 41.95 7.94 20.66
CA TRP A 352 41.73 8.99 19.65
C TRP A 352 43.05 9.65 19.18
N THR A 353 43.08 10.10 17.93
CA THR A 353 44.20 10.82 17.30
C THR A 353 43.69 12.11 16.65
N ILE A 354 44.23 13.27 17.01
CA ILE A 354 43.76 14.56 16.48
C ILE A 354 44.55 14.89 15.19
N GLN A 355 43.88 15.30 14.11
CA GLN A 355 44.52 15.79 12.87
C GLN A 355 43.94 17.15 12.46
N GLN A 356 44.72 18.22 12.50
CA GLN A 356 44.20 19.55 12.13
C GLN A 356 44.44 19.88 10.65
N SER A 357 43.48 20.60 10.04
CA SER A 357 43.56 21.14 8.69
C SER A 357 43.22 22.63 8.69
N GLY A 358 44.22 23.51 8.56
CA GLY A 358 44.03 24.96 8.65
C GLY A 358 44.32 25.53 10.05
N ARG A 359 44.19 26.86 10.22
CA ARG A 359 44.61 27.63 11.42
C ARG A 359 44.43 26.81 12.70
N ASP A 360 45.48 26.73 13.51
CA ASP A 360 45.44 26.16 14.85
C ASP A 360 44.15 26.62 15.54
N ALA A 361 43.30 25.70 16.00
CA ALA A 361 42.16 26.09 16.81
C ALA A 361 42.70 26.96 17.96
N THR A 362 42.43 28.26 17.96
CA THR A 362 42.91 29.15 19.03
C THR A 362 41.81 29.30 20.07
N GLY A 363 42.16 29.30 21.36
CA GLY A 363 41.21 29.53 22.44
C GLY A 363 40.61 28.24 23.04
N PRO A 364 39.39 28.30 23.62
CA PRO A 364 38.80 27.21 24.40
C PRO A 364 38.66 25.87 23.66
N LEU A 365 38.41 25.89 22.34
CA LEU A 365 38.22 24.69 21.53
C LEU A 365 39.47 23.82 21.44
N ALA A 366 40.66 24.35 21.16
CA ALA A 366 41.88 23.53 21.13
C ALA A 366 42.25 22.93 22.49
N GLY A 367 42.07 23.71 23.56
CA GLY A 367 42.31 23.22 24.92
C GLY A 367 41.39 22.06 25.27
N ALA A 368 40.10 22.21 24.95
CA ALA A 368 39.10 21.17 25.16
C ALA A 368 39.36 19.92 24.30
N LEU A 369 39.69 20.08 23.01
CA LEU A 369 40.01 18.98 22.10
C LEU A 369 41.15 18.12 22.61
N THR A 370 42.24 18.75 23.04
CA THR A 370 43.35 18.03 23.64
C THR A 370 42.89 17.29 24.89
N SER A 371 42.14 17.94 25.79
CA SER A 371 41.71 17.32 27.06
C SER A 371 40.74 16.15 26.90
N VAL A 372 39.83 16.18 25.93
CA VAL A 372 38.78 15.15 25.74
C VAL A 372 39.30 13.94 24.96
N PHE A 373 40.22 14.17 24.03
CA PHE A 373 40.69 13.16 23.09
C PHE A 373 42.15 12.71 23.33
N SER A 374 42.86 13.24 24.34
CA SER A 374 44.20 12.76 24.71
C SER A 374 44.12 11.48 25.57
N GLY A 375 44.14 10.31 24.92
CA GLY A 375 44.23 8.99 25.55
C GLY A 375 45.37 8.13 24.96
N SER A 376 45.89 7.18 25.75
CA SER A 376 47.04 6.31 25.38
C SER A 376 46.80 5.56 24.06
N ARG A 377 47.85 5.46 23.23
CA ARG A 377 47.89 4.67 21.99
C ARG A 377 47.62 3.19 22.30
N SER A 378 46.37 2.76 22.31
CA SER A 378 46.06 1.33 22.18
C SER A 378 46.26 0.96 20.71
N ALA A 379 47.10 -0.05 20.48
CA ALA A 379 47.33 -0.61 19.17
C ALA A 379 46.04 -1.28 18.69
N GLY A 380 45.25 -0.62 17.85
CA GLY A 380 44.09 -1.28 17.25
C GLY A 380 43.21 -0.43 16.36
N ARG A 381 42.85 0.80 16.73
CA ARG A 381 41.87 1.60 15.97
C ARG A 381 42.12 3.09 16.10
N THR A 382 42.34 3.78 14.99
CA THR A 382 42.54 5.24 14.93
C THR A 382 41.17 5.92 14.86
N ALA A 383 40.94 6.97 15.65
CA ALA A 383 39.81 7.87 15.48
C ALA A 383 40.32 9.29 15.24
N ILE A 384 39.82 9.98 14.21
CA ILE A 384 40.39 11.27 13.75
C ILE A 384 39.44 12.43 14.02
N VAL A 385 39.96 13.55 14.51
CA VAL A 385 39.25 14.83 14.57
C VAL A 385 39.81 15.78 13.51
N LEU A 386 38.99 16.25 12.56
CA LEU A 386 39.33 17.27 11.54
C LEU A 386 38.56 18.58 11.80
N SER A 387 39.13 19.74 11.44
CA SER A 387 38.41 21.03 11.47
C SER A 387 38.26 21.56 10.05
N ALA A 388 37.02 21.85 9.63
CA ALA A 388 36.79 22.58 8.39
C ALA A 388 37.32 24.02 8.50
N PRO A 389 37.81 24.62 7.40
CA PRO A 389 38.27 26.00 7.39
C PRO A 389 37.09 26.97 7.51
N SER A 390 37.30 28.08 8.22
CA SER A 390 36.32 29.18 8.32
C SER A 390 36.31 30.10 7.10
N GLU A 391 37.30 29.98 6.21
CA GLU A 391 37.45 30.81 5.02
C GLU A 391 36.90 30.09 3.79
N HIS A 392 35.98 30.73 3.06
CA HIS A 392 35.43 30.21 1.80
C HIS A 392 36.34 30.50 0.61
N THR A 393 37.58 30.01 0.65
CA THR A 393 38.54 30.15 -0.46
C THR A 393 38.80 28.82 -1.17
N PRO A 394 39.12 28.84 -2.48
CA PRO A 394 39.49 27.61 -3.20
C PRO A 394 40.66 26.85 -2.54
N ALA A 395 41.64 27.58 -1.98
CA ALA A 395 42.77 26.99 -1.27
C ALA A 395 42.35 26.29 0.05
N ALA A 396 41.41 26.90 0.79
CA ALA A 396 40.85 26.32 2.00
C ALA A 396 40.03 25.05 1.69
N ALA A 397 39.21 25.06 0.63
CA ALA A 397 38.47 23.89 0.18
C ALA A 397 39.40 22.71 -0.14
N TRP A 398 40.47 22.97 -0.90
CA TRP A 398 41.48 21.95 -1.21
C TRP A 398 42.15 21.41 0.05
N ALA A 399 42.53 22.28 0.99
CA ALA A 399 43.18 21.87 2.23
C ALA A 399 42.27 20.96 3.08
N TYR A 400 40.98 21.28 3.17
CA TYR A 400 39.97 20.49 3.87
C TYR A 400 39.78 19.12 3.24
N LEU A 401 39.50 19.06 1.92
CA LEU A 401 39.26 17.81 1.21
C LEU A 401 40.52 16.92 1.19
N SER A 402 41.71 17.52 1.09
CA SER A 402 42.98 16.79 1.21
C SER A 402 43.17 16.18 2.59
N ALA A 403 42.74 16.88 3.66
CA ALA A 403 42.80 16.35 5.01
C ALA A 403 41.79 15.23 5.23
N LEU A 404 40.57 15.40 4.70
CA LEU A 404 39.53 14.38 4.70
C LEU A 404 40.02 13.10 4.00
N THR A 405 40.66 13.24 2.83
CA THR A 405 41.26 12.13 2.07
C THR A 405 42.34 11.41 2.87
N ARG A 406 43.25 12.15 3.53
CA ARG A 406 44.28 11.54 4.40
C ARG A 406 43.69 10.81 5.60
N ALA A 407 42.64 11.36 6.19
CA ALA A 407 41.95 10.73 7.31
C ALA A 407 41.25 9.44 6.86
N ALA A 408 40.56 9.46 5.72
CA ALA A 408 39.94 8.27 5.12
C ALA A 408 40.96 7.18 4.78
N ALA A 409 42.10 7.57 4.21
CA ALA A 409 43.19 6.64 3.85
C ALA A 409 43.79 5.91 5.06
N ALA A 410 43.69 6.49 6.26
CA ALA A 410 44.10 5.81 7.49
C ALA A 410 43.10 4.71 7.95
N ARG A 411 41.94 4.59 7.28
CA ARG A 411 40.82 3.68 7.59
C ARG A 411 40.47 3.62 9.08
N PRO A 412 40.19 4.78 9.71
CA PRO A 412 39.79 4.80 11.11
C PRO A 412 38.46 4.06 11.30
N SER A 413 38.25 3.43 12.45
CA SER A 413 36.93 2.86 12.76
C SER A 413 35.90 3.95 13.04
N ARG A 414 36.35 5.14 13.43
CA ARG A 414 35.52 6.30 13.77
C ARG A 414 36.16 7.59 13.25
N LEU A 415 35.39 8.46 12.62
CA LEU A 415 35.87 9.77 12.16
C LEU A 415 34.91 10.84 12.70
N LEU A 416 35.43 11.84 13.41
CA LEU A 416 34.64 13.00 13.85
C LEU A 416 35.16 14.25 13.14
N VAL A 417 34.30 15.00 12.47
CA VAL A 417 34.67 16.24 11.79
C VAL A 417 33.96 17.42 12.41
N LEU A 418 34.74 18.39 12.90
CA LEU A 418 34.24 19.65 13.43
C LEU A 418 34.15 20.67 12.30
N HIS A 419 33.05 21.39 12.21
CA HIS A 419 32.87 22.40 11.17
C HIS A 419 32.02 23.57 11.66
N PRO A 420 32.11 24.76 11.03
CA PRO A 420 31.31 25.94 11.38
C PRO A 420 29.94 25.93 10.67
N GLY A 421 29.26 24.78 10.61
CA GLY A 421 27.94 24.63 9.99
C GLY A 421 27.89 24.22 8.51
N ASP A 422 28.99 24.28 7.76
CA ASP A 422 28.97 24.11 6.29
C ASP A 422 29.82 22.95 5.73
N GLY A 423 30.55 22.24 6.59
CA GLY A 423 31.49 21.18 6.20
C GLY A 423 30.90 19.77 6.10
N ALA A 424 29.65 19.55 6.56
CA ALA A 424 29.08 18.23 6.75
C ALA A 424 28.89 17.43 5.44
N GLY A 425 28.48 18.09 4.35
CA GLY A 425 28.17 17.43 3.08
C GLY A 425 29.34 16.67 2.46
N ALA A 426 30.58 17.17 2.64
CA ALA A 426 31.78 16.46 2.17
C ALA A 426 32.00 15.14 2.91
N VAL A 427 31.74 15.12 4.22
CA VAL A 427 31.88 13.93 5.08
C VAL A 427 30.78 12.92 4.78
N LYS A 428 29.57 13.40 4.48
CA LYS A 428 28.47 12.55 4.00
C LYS A 428 28.86 11.83 2.72
N SER A 429 29.48 12.53 1.76
CA SER A 429 29.98 11.91 0.52
C SER A 429 31.12 10.90 0.80
N LEU A 430 32.01 11.21 1.75
CA LEU A 430 33.01 10.24 2.23
C LEU A 430 32.36 8.95 2.76
N GLN A 431 31.24 9.04 3.48
CA GLN A 431 30.55 7.85 4.01
C GLN A 431 30.10 6.89 2.90
N HIS A 432 29.73 7.41 1.72
CA HIS A 432 29.40 6.59 0.54
C HIS A 432 30.63 5.94 -0.09
N GLU A 433 31.79 6.58 0.00
CA GLU A 433 33.06 6.07 -0.54
C GLU A 433 33.75 5.08 0.42
N TYR A 434 33.54 5.23 1.73
CA TYR A 434 34.18 4.45 2.79
C TYR A 434 33.14 3.94 3.81
N PRO A 435 32.25 3.00 3.42
CA PRO A 435 31.11 2.57 4.25
C PRO A 435 31.53 1.91 5.58
N ASP A 436 32.73 1.35 5.64
CA ASP A 436 33.32 0.73 6.83
C ASP A 436 33.84 1.72 7.88
N ILE A 437 33.91 3.02 7.55
CA ILE A 437 34.18 4.09 8.51
C ILE A 437 32.85 4.57 9.07
N VAL A 438 32.69 4.58 10.40
CA VAL A 438 31.55 5.28 11.03
C VAL A 438 31.95 6.74 11.21
N ALA A 439 31.51 7.60 10.28
CA ALA A 439 31.80 9.02 10.31
C ALA A 439 30.72 9.83 11.03
N ALA A 440 31.13 10.95 11.63
CA ALA A 440 30.24 11.88 12.27
C ALA A 440 30.73 13.32 12.09
N THR A 441 29.79 14.25 12.15
CA THR A 441 30.07 15.69 12.06
C THR A 441 29.55 16.40 13.30
N LEU A 442 30.22 17.47 13.72
CA LEU A 442 29.76 18.34 14.78
C LEU A 442 29.85 19.79 14.31
N ASP A 443 28.69 20.43 14.16
CA ASP A 443 28.61 21.88 14.01
C ASP A 443 28.94 22.55 15.35
N VAL A 444 30.05 23.30 15.35
CA VAL A 444 30.59 24.02 16.51
C VAL A 444 30.37 25.54 16.43
N SER A 445 29.62 26.03 15.44
CA SER A 445 29.40 27.47 15.23
C SER A 445 28.81 28.17 16.46
N ALA A 446 27.84 27.56 17.14
CA ALA A 446 27.22 28.11 18.34
C ALA A 446 28.14 28.07 19.60
N LEU A 447 29.26 27.35 19.53
CA LEU A 447 30.26 27.29 20.61
C LEU A 447 31.29 28.41 20.52
N GLU A 448 31.28 29.22 19.46
CA GLU A 448 32.13 30.39 19.36
C GLU A 448 31.85 31.37 20.50
N GLY A 449 32.88 31.69 21.29
CA GLY A 449 32.76 32.55 22.48
C GLY A 449 32.22 31.85 23.74
N ALA A 450 31.91 30.54 23.68
CA ALA A 450 31.49 29.77 24.85
C ALA A 450 32.65 29.53 25.85
N SER A 451 32.30 29.18 27.09
CA SER A 451 33.30 28.88 28.13
C SER A 451 34.00 27.54 27.87
N ALA A 452 35.23 27.39 28.37
CA ALA A 452 35.99 26.16 28.19
C ALA A 452 35.32 24.90 28.78
N SER A 453 34.44 25.04 29.78
CA SER A 453 33.68 23.91 30.33
C SER A 453 32.58 23.48 29.36
N VAL A 454 31.80 24.43 28.84
CA VAL A 454 30.72 24.15 27.87
C VAL A 454 31.26 23.46 26.63
N VAL A 455 32.37 23.96 26.08
CA VAL A 455 33.02 23.34 24.91
C VAL A 455 33.51 21.92 25.21
N ARG A 456 34.06 21.69 26.41
CA ARG A 456 34.50 20.36 26.84
C ARG A 456 33.34 19.38 26.98
N ASP A 457 32.24 19.83 27.57
CA ASP A 457 31.06 19.00 27.79
C ASP A 457 30.42 18.59 26.46
N ALA A 458 30.28 19.53 25.52
CA ALA A 458 29.79 19.27 24.17
C ALA A 458 30.66 18.25 23.42
N LEU A 459 31.99 18.42 23.46
CA LEU A 459 32.92 17.48 22.81
C LEU A 459 32.90 16.09 23.47
N THR A 460 32.72 16.02 24.80
CA THR A 460 32.61 14.75 25.52
C THR A 460 31.31 14.03 25.15
N ALA A 461 30.21 14.76 25.08
CA ALA A 461 28.92 14.24 24.62
C ALA A 461 29.01 13.73 23.17
N ALA A 462 29.68 14.48 22.28
CA ALA A 462 29.82 14.11 20.87
C ALA A 462 30.66 12.85 20.74
N ARG A 463 31.77 12.78 21.48
CA ARG A 463 32.61 11.57 21.57
C ARG A 463 31.79 10.34 21.94
N HIS A 464 31.03 10.38 23.04
CA HIS A 464 30.21 9.25 23.46
C HIS A 464 29.19 8.84 22.41
N ARG A 465 28.54 9.82 21.76
CA ARG A 465 27.56 9.55 20.70
C ARG A 465 28.18 8.88 19.47
N VAL A 466 29.40 9.26 19.09
CA VAL A 466 30.13 8.66 17.96
C VAL A 466 30.63 7.26 18.29
N GLU A 467 31.10 7.03 19.51
CA GLU A 467 31.56 5.70 19.94
C GLU A 467 30.41 4.68 19.96
N SER A 468 29.19 5.10 20.35
CA SER A 468 28.00 4.25 20.33
C SER A 468 27.31 4.13 18.96
N ALA A 469 27.72 4.93 17.97
CA ALA A 469 27.09 4.94 16.65
C ALA A 469 27.39 3.66 15.85
N THR A 470 26.37 3.18 15.15
CA THR A 470 26.46 2.06 14.18
C THR A 470 26.54 2.54 12.73
N GLY A 471 26.21 3.80 12.47
CA GLY A 471 26.25 4.45 11.16
C GLY A 471 26.57 5.94 11.29
N PHE A 472 26.41 6.69 10.21
CA PHE A 472 26.73 8.11 10.16
C PHE A 472 25.92 8.93 11.17
N VAL A 473 26.51 9.99 11.74
CA VAL A 473 25.82 10.89 12.67
C VAL A 473 26.14 12.35 12.37
N GLU A 474 25.12 13.18 12.16
CA GLU A 474 25.28 14.64 12.03
C GLU A 474 24.81 15.32 13.32
N LEU A 475 25.74 15.98 14.02
CA LEU A 475 25.51 16.64 15.29
C LEU A 475 25.61 18.16 15.16
N ARG A 476 24.83 18.87 15.97
CA ARG A 476 24.96 20.30 16.21
C ARG A 476 25.00 20.57 17.71
N ALA A 477 25.93 21.41 18.15
CA ALA A 477 25.94 21.93 19.50
C ALA A 477 25.13 23.23 19.58
N ASP A 478 24.36 23.41 20.66
CA ASP A 478 23.78 24.70 21.01
C ASP A 478 24.77 25.55 21.85
N ALA A 479 24.40 26.80 22.18
CA ALA A 479 25.21 27.69 22.99
C ALA A 479 25.43 27.20 24.44
N ALA A 480 24.63 26.23 24.91
CA ALA A 480 24.76 25.59 26.22
C ALA A 480 25.61 24.31 26.17
N GLY A 481 26.02 23.86 24.99
CA GLY A 481 26.77 22.62 24.77
C GLY A 481 25.92 21.35 24.70
N SER A 482 24.59 21.48 24.64
CA SER A 482 23.69 20.35 24.36
C SER A 482 23.79 19.95 22.90
N LEU A 483 23.59 18.66 22.62
CA LEU A 483 23.68 18.13 21.25
C LEU A 483 22.31 17.85 20.65
N GLU A 484 22.19 18.13 19.37
CA GLU A 484 21.06 17.75 18.54
C GLU A 484 21.54 16.94 17.31
N GLU A 485 20.70 16.03 16.84
CA GLU A 485 20.89 15.26 15.60
C GLU A 485 19.96 15.73 14.50
N SER A 486 20.46 15.69 13.27
CA SER A 486 19.76 16.12 12.05
C SER A 486 18.97 14.97 11.42
N ASP A 487 17.76 15.29 10.96
CA ASP A 487 16.91 14.43 10.12
C ASP A 487 16.25 15.28 9.03
N LEU A 488 15.92 14.68 7.88
CA LEU A 488 15.26 15.39 6.78
C LEU A 488 13.75 15.12 6.82
N ARG A 489 12.96 16.14 7.18
CA ARG A 489 11.51 16.00 7.39
C ARG A 489 10.71 16.77 6.35
N TRP A 490 9.63 16.17 5.90
CA TRP A 490 8.62 16.86 5.10
C TRP A 490 8.01 18.00 5.93
N ILE A 491 7.91 19.20 5.34
CA ILE A 491 7.41 20.41 6.03
C ILE A 491 6.01 20.83 5.59
N GLY A 492 5.31 19.98 4.84
CA GLY A 492 3.97 20.25 4.34
C GLY A 492 3.95 20.91 2.96
N SER A 493 2.85 20.73 2.26
CA SER A 493 2.62 21.17 0.87
C SER A 493 1.78 22.45 0.75
N ASP A 494 1.65 23.25 1.82
CA ASP A 494 0.80 24.44 1.85
C ASP A 494 1.23 25.45 0.78
N ARG A 495 0.52 25.47 -0.35
CA ARG A 495 0.81 26.40 -1.45
C ARG A 495 0.53 27.82 -0.97
N PRO A 496 1.49 28.76 -1.13
CA PRO A 496 1.24 30.14 -0.76
C PRO A 496 0.03 30.65 -1.56
N ALA A 497 -0.92 31.29 -0.87
CA ALA A 497 -2.03 31.96 -1.54
C ALA A 497 -1.47 32.93 -2.58
N PRO A 498 -2.14 33.14 -3.74
CA PRO A 498 -1.74 34.14 -4.72
C PRO A 498 -1.88 35.55 -4.12
N GLY A 499 -0.89 35.95 -3.33
CA GLY A 499 -0.72 37.28 -2.77
C GLY A 499 0.12 38.15 -3.68
N ARG A 500 0.13 39.47 -3.43
CA ARG A 500 1.07 40.37 -4.10
C ARG A 500 2.48 40.09 -3.57
N GLY A 501 3.26 39.36 -4.35
CA GLY A 501 4.70 39.18 -4.18
C GLY A 501 5.46 40.50 -4.14
N ARG A 502 6.74 40.45 -3.73
CA ARG A 502 7.62 41.63 -3.73
C ARG A 502 8.18 41.96 -5.12
N LEU A 503 8.17 41.00 -6.06
CA LEU A 503 8.46 41.27 -7.47
C LEU A 503 7.17 41.70 -8.19
N ALA A 504 7.26 42.83 -8.91
CA ALA A 504 6.19 43.36 -9.73
C ALA A 504 6.44 43.10 -11.23
N PRO A 505 5.40 43.10 -12.07
CA PRO A 505 5.58 43.10 -13.52
C PRO A 505 6.50 44.25 -13.97
N GLY A 506 7.49 43.94 -14.80
CA GLY A 506 8.53 44.88 -15.26
C GLY A 506 9.79 44.96 -14.38
N ASP A 507 9.79 44.35 -13.19
CA ASP A 507 11.00 44.26 -12.37
C ASP A 507 12.07 43.36 -13.02
N VAL A 508 13.35 43.65 -12.79
CA VAL A 508 14.46 42.86 -13.35
C VAL A 508 14.81 41.68 -12.45
N LEU A 509 14.68 40.47 -12.99
CA LEU A 509 15.12 39.21 -12.38
C LEU A 509 16.40 38.72 -13.05
N VAL A 510 17.51 38.69 -12.30
CA VAL A 510 18.78 38.15 -12.80
C VAL A 510 18.86 36.65 -12.53
N VAL A 511 19.28 35.87 -13.52
CA VAL A 511 19.52 34.43 -13.38
C VAL A 511 20.95 34.08 -13.80
N THR A 512 21.77 33.60 -12.86
CA THR A 512 23.13 33.13 -13.17
C THR A 512 23.10 31.70 -13.72
N GLY A 513 23.97 31.38 -14.68
CA GLY A 513 23.91 30.09 -15.38
C GLY A 513 22.66 29.90 -16.25
N GLY A 514 21.86 30.95 -16.47
CA GLY A 514 20.55 30.92 -17.11
C GLY A 514 20.55 30.74 -18.63
N ALA A 515 21.67 30.35 -19.24
CA ALA A 515 21.76 30.08 -20.68
C ALA A 515 21.15 28.73 -21.10
N ARG A 516 21.02 27.78 -20.16
CA ARG A 516 20.56 26.41 -20.38
C ARG A 516 20.16 25.75 -19.06
N GLY A 517 19.48 24.61 -19.12
CA GLY A 517 19.16 23.80 -17.93
C GLY A 517 18.16 24.44 -16.97
N ILE A 518 18.21 24.01 -15.71
CA ILE A 518 17.21 24.34 -14.66
C ILE A 518 17.09 25.84 -14.41
N GLY A 519 18.21 26.58 -14.38
CA GLY A 519 18.20 28.04 -14.20
C GLY A 519 17.41 28.75 -15.30
N LEU A 520 17.61 28.38 -16.56
CA LEU A 520 16.85 28.92 -17.69
C LEU A 520 15.36 28.58 -17.58
N ALA A 521 15.02 27.32 -17.31
CA ALA A 521 13.63 26.86 -17.19
C ALA A 521 12.88 27.64 -16.09
N CYS A 522 13.47 27.75 -14.91
CA CYS A 522 12.92 28.51 -13.79
C CYS A 522 12.82 30.02 -14.11
N GLY A 523 13.84 30.60 -14.75
CA GLY A 523 13.85 32.01 -15.15
C GLY A 523 12.76 32.36 -16.15
N LEU A 524 12.58 31.55 -17.20
CA LEU A 524 11.52 31.73 -18.18
C LEU A 524 10.13 31.56 -17.55
N ALA A 525 9.97 30.58 -16.65
CA ALA A 525 8.71 30.38 -15.95
C ALA A 525 8.36 31.55 -15.02
N ALA A 526 9.35 32.11 -14.30
CA ALA A 526 9.16 33.32 -13.51
C ALA A 526 8.78 34.51 -14.39
N ALA A 527 9.44 34.69 -15.54
CA ALA A 527 9.09 35.74 -16.50
C ALA A 527 7.64 35.61 -17.00
N ARG A 528 7.19 34.39 -17.32
CA ARG A 528 5.80 34.10 -17.72
C ARG A 528 4.80 34.35 -16.60
N SER A 529 5.07 33.86 -15.39
CA SER A 529 4.12 33.89 -14.28
C SER A 529 4.04 35.26 -13.60
N LEU A 530 5.14 36.03 -13.55
CA LEU A 530 5.24 37.27 -12.79
C LEU A 530 5.36 38.51 -13.68
N GLY A 531 5.63 38.35 -14.98
CA GLY A 531 5.82 39.46 -15.92
C GLY A 531 7.12 40.23 -15.70
N VAL A 532 8.14 39.60 -15.09
CA VAL A 532 9.46 40.20 -14.86
C VAL A 532 10.29 40.26 -16.14
N VAL A 533 11.23 41.21 -16.19
CA VAL A 533 12.27 41.27 -17.23
C VAL A 533 13.40 40.31 -16.84
N LEU A 534 13.68 39.33 -17.69
CA LEU A 534 14.66 38.29 -17.43
C LEU A 534 16.06 38.68 -17.93
N ALA A 535 17.03 38.79 -17.02
CA ALA A 535 18.44 39.02 -17.35
C ALA A 535 19.27 37.77 -17.05
N MET A 536 19.71 37.06 -18.08
CA MET A 536 20.48 35.82 -17.96
C MET A 536 21.97 36.11 -18.02
N ILE A 537 22.75 35.53 -17.10
CA ILE A 537 24.22 35.65 -17.08
C ILE A 537 24.85 34.29 -17.37
N GLY A 538 25.79 34.23 -18.31
CA GLY A 538 26.52 32.99 -18.64
C GLY A 538 27.84 33.22 -19.37
N ARG A 539 28.61 32.14 -19.57
CA ARG A 539 29.95 32.19 -20.21
C ARG A 539 29.89 32.06 -21.73
N THR A 540 28.84 31.43 -22.25
CA THR A 540 28.61 31.18 -23.68
C THR A 540 28.62 32.50 -24.45
N ASN A 541 29.12 32.48 -25.68
CA ASN A 541 29.11 33.65 -26.55
C ASN A 541 27.65 34.08 -26.83
N PRO A 542 27.26 35.36 -26.73
CA PRO A 542 25.91 35.80 -27.09
C PRO A 542 25.48 35.44 -28.52
N ASP A 543 26.44 35.30 -29.45
CA ASP A 543 26.18 34.92 -30.85
C ASP A 543 25.99 33.39 -31.04
N ASP A 544 26.02 32.61 -29.96
CA ASP A 544 25.81 31.17 -30.02
C ASP A 544 24.37 30.84 -30.49
N PRO A 545 24.19 29.91 -31.45
CA PRO A 545 22.87 29.56 -31.98
C PRO A 545 21.85 29.16 -30.92
N ASP A 546 22.28 28.49 -29.84
CA ASP A 546 21.38 28.04 -28.77
C ASP A 546 20.85 29.23 -27.97
N ILE A 547 21.72 30.21 -27.68
CA ILE A 547 21.31 31.45 -27.01
C ILE A 547 20.37 32.26 -27.89
N ALA A 548 20.68 32.37 -29.19
CA ALA A 548 19.83 33.05 -30.15
C ALA A 548 18.44 32.39 -30.25
N ALA A 549 18.38 31.06 -30.24
CA ALA A 549 17.13 30.30 -30.24
C ALA A 549 16.29 30.54 -28.98
N VAL A 550 16.93 30.53 -27.79
CA VAL A 550 16.26 30.82 -26.51
C VAL A 550 15.67 32.24 -26.50
N LEU A 551 16.45 33.24 -26.92
CA LEU A 551 16.00 34.64 -26.99
C LEU A 551 14.88 34.83 -28.03
N ALA A 552 14.97 34.15 -29.18
CA ALA A 552 13.93 34.17 -30.20
C ALA A 552 12.62 33.54 -29.70
N SER A 553 12.69 32.40 -29.00
CA SER A 553 11.54 31.74 -28.38
C SER A 553 10.88 32.64 -27.34
N ALA A 554 11.68 33.20 -26.42
CA ALA A 554 11.18 34.12 -25.40
C ALA A 554 10.48 35.34 -26.03
N ARG A 555 11.05 35.91 -27.10
CA ARG A 555 10.45 37.03 -27.84
C ARG A 555 9.15 36.64 -28.55
N ALA A 556 9.08 35.45 -29.13
CA ALA A 556 7.87 34.95 -29.78
C ALA A 556 6.71 34.79 -28.77
N GLU A 557 7.03 34.46 -27.52
CA GLU A 557 6.10 34.38 -26.39
C GLU A 557 5.79 35.76 -25.75
N GLY A 558 6.40 36.84 -26.24
CA GLY A 558 6.20 38.20 -25.70
C GLY A 558 6.98 38.52 -24.43
N LEU A 559 7.94 37.67 -24.04
CA LEU A 559 8.78 37.87 -22.86
C LEU A 559 9.94 38.84 -23.16
N GLN A 560 10.33 39.63 -22.17
CA GLN A 560 11.53 40.46 -22.22
C GLN A 560 12.71 39.70 -21.61
N ALA A 561 13.54 39.10 -22.46
CA ALA A 561 14.71 38.31 -22.04
C ALA A 561 16.00 38.87 -22.66
N HIS A 562 17.04 39.01 -21.85
CA HIS A 562 18.35 39.55 -22.22
C HIS A 562 19.46 38.61 -21.75
N TYR A 563 20.55 38.53 -22.51
CA TYR A 563 21.70 37.68 -22.18
C TYR A 563 22.98 38.51 -22.05
N TYR A 564 23.70 38.31 -20.94
CA TYR A 564 24.93 38.99 -20.59
C TYR A 564 26.06 37.98 -20.40
N ARG A 565 27.15 38.16 -21.16
CA ARG A 565 28.32 37.30 -21.04
C ARG A 565 29.16 37.71 -19.83
N ALA A 566 29.27 36.85 -18.83
CA ALA A 566 30.21 36.97 -17.73
C ALA A 566 30.51 35.60 -17.11
N ASP A 567 31.72 35.45 -16.57
CA ASP A 567 32.06 34.34 -15.69
C ASP A 567 31.81 34.75 -14.24
N VAL A 568 30.90 34.04 -13.56
CA VAL A 568 30.54 34.32 -12.16
C VAL A 568 31.67 33.97 -11.18
N ALA A 569 32.64 33.16 -11.59
CA ALA A 569 33.84 32.89 -10.81
C ALA A 569 34.79 34.11 -10.77
N GLU A 570 34.63 35.05 -11.71
CA GLU A 570 35.48 36.22 -11.86
C GLU A 570 34.75 37.49 -11.41
N ALA A 571 35.08 37.99 -10.21
CA ALA A 571 34.39 39.13 -9.60
C ALA A 571 34.28 40.36 -10.52
N ALA A 572 35.35 40.66 -11.28
CA ALA A 572 35.35 41.80 -12.21
C ALA A 572 34.38 41.61 -13.38
N HIS A 573 34.23 40.39 -13.90
CA HIS A 573 33.26 40.09 -14.95
C HIS A 573 31.83 40.24 -14.44
N LEU A 574 31.53 39.68 -13.26
CA LEU A 574 30.21 39.78 -12.65
C LEU A 574 29.84 41.23 -12.33
N GLN A 575 30.77 42.01 -11.77
CA GLN A 575 30.56 43.43 -11.49
C GLN A 575 30.22 44.22 -12.75
N HIS A 576 30.96 44.00 -13.85
CA HIS A 576 30.67 44.67 -15.11
C HIS A 576 29.31 44.28 -15.68
N ALA A 577 28.93 43.00 -15.60
CA ALA A 577 27.61 42.54 -16.05
C ALA A 577 26.47 43.15 -15.23
N MET A 578 26.58 43.17 -13.91
CA MET A 578 25.55 43.76 -13.03
C MET A 578 25.37 45.26 -13.29
N GLN A 579 26.46 46.01 -13.45
CA GLN A 579 26.40 47.43 -13.80
C GLN A 579 25.72 47.68 -15.14
N ARG A 580 26.01 46.84 -16.14
CA ARG A 580 25.36 46.91 -17.45
C ARG A 580 23.87 46.61 -17.35
N ILE A 581 23.49 45.56 -16.63
CA ILE A 581 22.09 45.20 -16.38
C ILE A 581 21.34 46.37 -15.74
N GLU A 582 21.89 46.98 -14.67
CA GLU A 582 21.26 48.13 -14.03
C GLU A 582 21.14 49.36 -14.95
N SER A 583 22.13 49.58 -15.82
CA SER A 583 22.11 50.69 -16.77
C SER A 583 21.15 50.50 -17.95
N GLU A 584 20.97 49.26 -18.42
CA GLU A 584 20.19 48.94 -19.62
C GLU A 584 18.73 48.59 -19.29
N LEU A 585 18.49 47.86 -18.18
CA LEU A 585 17.19 47.29 -17.82
C LEU A 585 16.59 47.92 -16.55
N GLY A 586 17.39 48.63 -15.76
CA GLY A 586 16.99 49.20 -14.49
C GLY A 586 17.35 48.32 -13.29
N ARG A 587 16.88 48.72 -12.10
CA ARG A 587 17.27 48.09 -10.82
C ARG A 587 17.04 46.57 -10.83
N VAL A 588 18.05 45.83 -10.39
CA VAL A 588 17.93 44.39 -10.09
C VAL A 588 17.04 44.20 -8.86
N ALA A 589 15.84 43.65 -9.09
CA ALA A 589 14.83 43.43 -8.05
C ALA A 589 14.89 42.01 -7.48
N GLY A 590 15.35 41.04 -8.25
CA GLY A 590 15.51 39.66 -7.81
C GLY A 590 16.74 38.99 -8.42
N ILE A 591 17.29 38.00 -7.72
CA ILE A 591 18.41 37.18 -8.21
C ILE A 591 18.11 35.70 -7.98
N VAL A 592 18.25 34.89 -9.02
CA VAL A 592 18.35 33.43 -8.93
C VAL A 592 19.79 33.05 -9.21
N TRP A 593 20.48 32.56 -8.19
CA TRP A 593 21.86 32.12 -8.28
C TRP A 593 21.92 30.63 -8.62
N ALA A 594 21.89 30.32 -9.92
CA ALA A 594 21.80 28.95 -10.43
C ALA A 594 23.10 28.42 -11.08
N SER A 595 24.16 29.22 -11.10
CA SER A 595 25.46 28.81 -11.62
C SER A 595 26.11 27.71 -10.77
N GLY A 596 26.62 26.68 -11.44
CA GLY A 596 27.40 25.61 -10.83
C GLY A 596 27.96 24.68 -11.89
N VAL A 597 29.00 23.94 -11.52
CA VAL A 597 29.52 22.80 -12.30
C VAL A 597 29.62 21.61 -11.37
N ASN A 598 29.26 20.44 -11.88
CA ASN A 598 29.40 19.19 -11.17
C ASN A 598 30.16 18.20 -12.04
N THR A 599 31.21 17.60 -11.49
CA THR A 599 32.01 16.56 -12.14
C THR A 599 32.40 15.55 -11.07
N PRO A 600 31.59 14.49 -10.88
CA PRO A 600 31.82 13.51 -9.82
C PRO A 600 33.23 12.91 -9.91
N THR A 601 33.98 12.98 -8.82
CA THR A 601 35.35 12.47 -8.69
C THR A 601 35.56 11.99 -7.25
N ALA A 602 35.91 10.72 -7.07
CA ALA A 602 36.22 10.14 -5.76
C ALA A 602 37.33 10.91 -5.03
N LEU A 603 37.32 10.90 -3.70
CA LEU A 603 38.25 11.66 -2.86
C LEU A 603 39.71 11.33 -3.15
N ASP A 604 40.03 10.08 -3.47
CA ASP A 604 41.38 9.61 -3.78
C ASP A 604 41.93 10.14 -5.12
N GLY A 605 41.06 10.36 -6.10
CA GLY A 605 41.38 10.88 -7.42
C GLY A 605 41.21 12.39 -7.57
N LEU A 606 40.67 13.07 -6.55
CA LEU A 606 40.27 14.46 -6.62
C LEU A 606 41.47 15.41 -6.80
N ARG A 607 41.44 16.27 -7.82
CA ARG A 607 42.52 17.23 -8.08
C ARG A 607 42.19 18.63 -7.61
N ARG A 608 43.24 19.39 -7.31
CA ARG A 608 43.13 20.77 -6.84
C ARG A 608 42.36 21.65 -7.80
N ASP A 609 42.66 21.58 -9.10
CA ASP A 609 42.00 22.41 -10.12
C ASP A 609 40.50 22.10 -10.25
N GLU A 610 40.08 20.87 -9.95
CA GLU A 610 38.67 20.46 -9.94
C GLU A 610 37.92 21.07 -8.75
N VAL A 611 38.50 21.00 -7.55
CA VAL A 611 37.95 21.63 -6.35
C VAL A 611 37.82 23.15 -6.53
N GLU A 612 38.89 23.80 -7.01
CA GLU A 612 38.91 25.24 -7.19
C GLU A 612 37.84 25.69 -8.21
N ARG A 613 37.69 24.96 -9.31
CA ARG A 613 36.68 25.24 -10.35
C ARG A 613 35.26 25.07 -9.84
N THR A 614 34.99 24.00 -9.08
CA THR A 614 33.64 23.71 -8.56
C THR A 614 33.20 24.74 -7.53
N VAL A 615 34.07 25.07 -6.57
CA VAL A 615 33.77 26.09 -5.55
C VAL A 615 33.62 27.48 -6.17
N ALA A 616 34.53 27.89 -7.06
CA ALA A 616 34.50 29.21 -7.67
C ALA A 616 33.24 29.43 -8.52
N ALA A 617 32.81 28.43 -9.28
CA ALA A 617 31.59 28.51 -10.09
C ALA A 617 30.31 28.61 -9.25
N LYS A 618 30.34 28.12 -8.00
CA LYS A 618 29.18 28.05 -7.10
C LYS A 618 29.10 29.26 -6.16
N CYS A 619 30.24 29.73 -5.62
CA CYS A 619 30.26 30.75 -4.56
C CYS A 619 31.13 31.99 -4.89
N GLY A 620 31.99 31.92 -5.90
CA GLY A 620 33.21 32.74 -6.00
C GLY A 620 33.04 34.26 -5.94
N ALA A 621 31.91 34.81 -6.39
CA ALA A 621 31.64 36.26 -6.35
C ALA A 621 30.36 36.64 -5.60
N LEU A 622 29.73 35.68 -4.91
CA LEU A 622 28.43 35.87 -4.26
C LEU A 622 28.49 36.89 -3.12
N ASP A 623 29.49 36.78 -2.25
CA ASP A 623 29.67 37.67 -1.09
C ASP A 623 30.01 39.12 -1.47
N LEU A 624 30.31 39.36 -2.75
CA LEU A 624 30.65 40.68 -3.27
C LEU A 624 29.44 41.45 -3.82
N LEU A 625 28.26 40.81 -3.90
CA LEU A 625 27.03 41.44 -4.39
C LEU A 625 26.69 42.79 -3.72
N PRO A 626 26.90 42.99 -2.39
CA PRO A 626 26.64 44.29 -1.76
C PRO A 626 27.47 45.45 -2.31
N GLY A 627 28.67 45.17 -2.85
CA GLY A 627 29.50 46.18 -3.51
C GLY A 627 29.23 46.35 -5.01
N MET A 628 28.46 45.43 -5.62
CA MET A 628 28.19 45.43 -7.06
C MET A 628 26.85 46.08 -7.44
N LEU A 629 25.87 46.09 -6.53
CA LEU A 629 24.51 46.56 -6.79
C LEU A 629 24.24 47.92 -6.16
N THR A 630 23.42 48.74 -6.82
CA THR A 630 23.01 50.04 -6.27
C THR A 630 22.11 49.94 -5.04
N ARG A 631 21.33 48.86 -4.93
CA ARG A 631 20.42 48.58 -3.82
C ARG A 631 20.23 47.08 -3.66
N ALA A 632 19.91 46.65 -2.43
CA ALA A 632 19.52 45.27 -2.14
C ALA A 632 18.35 44.81 -3.05
N PRO A 633 18.43 43.63 -3.66
CA PRO A 633 17.28 42.96 -4.27
C PRO A 633 16.19 42.66 -3.25
N SER A 634 14.94 42.55 -3.70
CA SER A 634 13.82 42.12 -2.86
C SER A 634 13.89 40.63 -2.49
N VAL A 635 14.46 39.80 -3.39
CA VAL A 635 14.59 38.36 -3.22
C VAL A 635 15.90 37.83 -3.84
N ILE A 636 16.56 36.90 -3.18
CA ILE A 636 17.74 36.17 -3.68
C ILE A 636 17.57 34.69 -3.37
N VAL A 637 17.53 33.85 -4.40
CA VAL A 637 17.39 32.39 -4.25
C VAL A 637 18.62 31.70 -4.81
N GLY A 638 19.35 30.98 -3.97
CA GLY A 638 20.44 30.10 -4.40
C GLY A 638 19.94 28.72 -4.78
N PHE A 639 20.47 28.15 -5.86
CA PHE A 639 20.25 26.75 -6.20
C PHE A 639 21.35 25.89 -5.59
N GLY A 640 21.05 25.32 -4.43
CA GLY A 640 21.82 24.28 -3.76
C GLY A 640 21.60 22.90 -4.38
N SER A 641 21.94 21.85 -3.62
CA SER A 641 21.78 20.45 -4.02
C SER A 641 21.53 19.58 -2.79
N ILE A 642 20.61 18.61 -2.91
CA ILE A 642 20.36 17.60 -1.87
C ILE A 642 21.64 16.83 -1.50
N ILE A 643 22.63 16.77 -2.39
CA ILE A 643 23.94 16.12 -2.17
C ILE A 643 24.63 16.68 -0.93
N GLN A 644 24.41 17.94 -0.57
CA GLN A 644 24.92 18.49 0.69
C GLN A 644 24.27 17.82 1.93
N ARG A 645 23.01 17.41 1.82
CA ARG A 645 22.23 16.80 2.90
C ARG A 645 22.42 15.30 3.01
N ILE A 646 22.64 14.60 1.89
CA ILE A 646 22.71 13.13 1.86
C ILE A 646 24.06 12.56 1.42
N GLY A 647 24.95 13.39 0.86
CA GLY A 647 26.18 12.93 0.22
C GLY A 647 25.93 12.03 -1.00
N LEU A 648 26.93 11.90 -1.86
CA LEU A 648 26.95 10.90 -2.92
C LEU A 648 28.40 10.50 -3.20
N HIS A 649 28.59 9.32 -3.78
CA HIS A 649 29.91 8.87 -4.21
C HIS A 649 30.54 9.85 -5.21
N GLY A 650 31.77 10.29 -4.95
CA GLY A 650 32.52 11.21 -5.82
C GLY A 650 32.10 12.68 -5.72
N GLU A 651 31.22 13.04 -4.79
CA GLU A 651 30.57 14.34 -4.78
C GLU A 651 31.03 15.25 -3.63
N ALA A 652 32.08 14.86 -2.88
CA ALA A 652 32.52 15.57 -1.68
C ALA A 652 32.82 17.06 -1.91
N HIS A 653 33.44 17.39 -3.03
CA HIS A 653 33.79 18.77 -3.39
C HIS A 653 32.58 19.60 -3.85
N TYR A 654 31.61 18.97 -4.53
CA TYR A 654 30.35 19.62 -4.88
C TYR A 654 29.45 19.82 -3.65
N ALA A 655 29.38 18.83 -2.77
CA ALA A 655 28.67 18.91 -1.49
C ALA A 655 29.19 20.07 -0.62
N LEU A 656 30.52 20.22 -0.52
CA LEU A 656 31.17 21.34 0.15
C LEU A 656 30.79 22.69 -0.47
N ALA A 657 30.86 22.81 -1.80
CA ALA A 657 30.52 24.04 -2.50
C ALA A 657 29.05 24.46 -2.30
N ASN A 658 28.12 23.51 -2.19
CA ASN A 658 26.72 23.81 -1.87
C ASN A 658 26.56 24.26 -0.41
N GLY A 659 27.30 23.67 0.54
CA GLY A 659 27.31 24.12 1.94
C GLY A 659 27.84 25.55 2.10
N TRP A 660 28.87 25.90 1.33
CA TRP A 660 29.38 27.27 1.30
C TRP A 660 28.39 28.24 0.66
N LEU A 661 27.68 27.84 -0.39
CA LEU A 661 26.60 28.66 -0.98
C LEU A 661 25.53 29.01 0.07
N GLU A 662 25.10 28.03 0.88
CA GLU A 662 24.15 28.25 1.97
C GLU A 662 24.70 29.26 2.99
N SER A 663 25.94 29.08 3.43
CA SER A 663 26.60 29.96 4.41
C SER A 663 26.81 31.39 3.90
N SER A 664 27.22 31.56 2.64
CA SER A 664 27.31 32.86 1.97
C SER A 664 25.95 33.55 1.86
N LEU A 665 24.88 32.82 1.53
CA LEU A 665 23.52 33.39 1.49
C LEU A 665 23.01 33.78 2.87
N ALA A 666 23.34 33.01 3.92
CA ALA A 666 23.03 33.39 5.30
C ALA A 666 23.76 34.68 5.70
N THR A 667 25.02 34.84 5.29
CA THR A 667 25.79 36.07 5.49
C THR A 667 25.17 37.27 4.76
N LEU A 668 24.74 37.08 3.51
CA LEU A 668 24.00 38.12 2.77
C LEU A 668 22.65 38.45 3.42
N SER A 669 21.95 37.47 3.98
CA SER A 669 20.71 37.71 4.73
C SER A 669 20.92 38.59 5.95
N ALA A 670 22.06 38.46 6.63
CA ALA A 670 22.42 39.35 7.73
C ALA A 670 22.75 40.77 7.24
N ALA A 671 23.38 40.91 6.07
CA ALA A 671 23.66 42.21 5.45
C ALA A 671 22.40 42.91 4.90
N TRP A 672 21.41 42.13 4.44
CA TRP A 672 20.16 42.60 3.85
C TRP A 672 18.93 41.98 4.53
N PRO A 673 18.62 42.37 5.79
CA PRO A 673 17.55 41.74 6.58
C PRO A 673 16.14 41.91 5.99
N GLU A 674 15.95 42.96 5.17
CA GLU A 674 14.69 43.23 4.48
C GLU A 674 14.52 42.41 3.20
N ALA A 675 15.55 41.73 2.69
CA ALA A 675 15.49 40.90 1.49
C ALA A 675 15.07 39.47 1.84
N GLY A 676 14.26 38.85 0.97
CA GLY A 676 13.95 37.43 1.05
C GLY A 676 15.12 36.62 0.49
N ILE A 677 16.02 36.15 1.35
CA ILE A 677 17.22 35.40 0.91
C ILE A 677 17.14 33.97 1.39
N GLY A 678 17.49 32.99 0.55
CA GLY A 678 17.63 31.60 0.97
C GLY A 678 18.01 30.65 -0.16
N THR A 679 17.97 29.36 0.14
CA THR A 679 18.48 28.30 -0.73
C THR A 679 17.39 27.28 -1.03
N ILE A 680 17.27 26.91 -2.31
CA ILE A 680 16.53 25.73 -2.76
C ILE A 680 17.55 24.65 -3.13
N GLU A 681 17.53 23.54 -2.41
CA GLU A 681 18.38 22.38 -2.64
C GLU A 681 17.65 21.36 -3.49
N TRP A 682 18.12 21.18 -4.71
CA TRP A 682 17.45 20.33 -5.69
C TRP A 682 17.87 18.87 -5.54
N SER A 683 16.88 17.96 -5.63
CA SER A 683 17.13 16.58 -6.04
C SER A 683 17.47 16.48 -7.53
N ALA A 684 17.78 15.28 -8.02
CA ALA A 684 18.08 15.04 -9.43
C ALA A 684 16.91 15.43 -10.34
N TRP A 685 17.18 16.03 -11.51
CA TRP A 685 16.17 16.36 -12.52
C TRP A 685 16.27 15.40 -13.71
N SER A 686 15.11 15.02 -14.26
CA SER A 686 14.97 14.38 -15.57
C SER A 686 14.90 15.44 -16.67
N GLY A 687 15.46 15.15 -17.85
CA GLY A 687 15.53 16.12 -18.96
C GLY A 687 16.72 17.06 -18.86
N ASP A 688 16.58 18.33 -19.24
CA ASP A 688 17.69 19.29 -19.34
C ASP A 688 18.44 19.54 -18.02
N GLY A 689 19.76 19.27 -18.00
CA GLY A 689 20.63 19.55 -16.85
C GLY A 689 21.77 18.54 -16.65
N MET A 690 22.45 18.63 -15.50
CA MET A 690 23.62 17.80 -15.15
C MET A 690 23.28 16.32 -14.88
N GLY A 691 22.01 15.99 -14.60
CA GLY A 691 21.53 14.62 -14.28
C GLY A 691 20.88 13.87 -15.45
N SER A 692 21.04 14.36 -16.68
CA SER A 692 20.23 13.99 -17.85
C SER A 692 20.67 12.73 -18.61
N SER A 693 21.82 12.15 -18.26
CA SER A 693 22.33 10.94 -18.91
C SER A 693 21.52 9.70 -18.52
N LEU A 694 21.13 8.88 -19.51
CA LEU A 694 20.41 7.62 -19.30
C LEU A 694 21.10 6.69 -18.28
N LEU A 695 22.45 6.66 -18.27
CA LEU A 695 23.22 5.85 -17.31
C LEU A 695 23.09 6.37 -15.86
N VAL A 696 22.98 7.69 -15.68
CA VAL A 696 22.83 8.33 -14.37
C VAL A 696 21.40 8.12 -13.85
N LEU A 697 20.40 8.24 -14.72
CA LEU A 697 19.00 7.99 -14.36
C LEU A 697 18.77 6.53 -13.95
N ASP A 698 19.42 5.57 -14.61
CA ASP A 698 19.35 4.15 -14.26
C ASP A 698 20.02 3.84 -12.90
N GLN A 699 21.15 4.49 -12.59
CA GLN A 699 21.80 4.39 -11.28
C GLN A 699 20.94 5.00 -10.16
N LEU A 700 20.35 6.17 -10.40
CA LEU A 700 19.44 6.84 -9.46
C LEU A 700 18.21 5.98 -9.17
N ALA A 701 17.61 5.37 -10.20
CA ALA A 701 16.47 4.48 -10.05
C ALA A 701 16.81 3.25 -9.19
N ARG A 702 17.99 2.64 -9.39
CA ARG A 702 18.46 1.52 -8.54
C ARG A 702 18.68 1.93 -7.08
N ALA A 703 19.05 3.19 -6.83
CA ALA A 703 19.19 3.73 -5.48
C ALA A 703 17.86 4.21 -4.85
N GLY A 704 16.72 3.99 -5.52
CA GLY A 704 15.40 4.43 -5.04
C GLY A 704 15.16 5.95 -5.17
N VAL A 705 15.96 6.64 -6.00
CA VAL A 705 15.83 8.07 -6.26
C VAL A 705 14.94 8.29 -7.49
N THR A 706 13.88 9.09 -7.34
CA THR A 706 13.00 9.51 -8.43
C THR A 706 13.42 10.92 -8.90
N PRO A 707 13.87 11.07 -10.16
CA PRO A 707 14.19 12.38 -10.73
C PRO A 707 12.95 13.28 -10.86
N LEU A 708 13.14 14.58 -10.68
CA LEU A 708 12.12 15.61 -10.86
C LEU A 708 11.86 15.84 -12.36
N SER A 709 10.61 15.93 -12.79
CA SER A 709 10.31 16.43 -14.14
C SER A 709 10.53 17.94 -14.20
N VAL A 710 10.89 18.47 -15.38
CA VAL A 710 11.08 19.92 -15.56
C VAL A 710 9.83 20.70 -15.16
N GLU A 711 8.65 20.21 -15.55
CA GLU A 711 7.35 20.81 -15.23
C GLU A 711 7.11 20.89 -13.72
N HIS A 712 7.16 19.77 -12.99
CA HIS A 712 6.91 19.76 -11.55
C HIS A 712 7.99 20.50 -10.76
N GLY A 713 9.25 20.44 -11.19
CA GLY A 713 10.34 21.18 -10.55
C GLY A 713 10.19 22.70 -10.70
N VAL A 714 9.75 23.16 -11.88
CA VAL A 714 9.46 24.59 -12.13
C VAL A 714 8.25 25.07 -11.34
N GLU A 715 7.17 24.28 -11.24
CA GLU A 715 6.03 24.62 -10.39
C GLU A 715 6.46 24.78 -8.92
N ALA A 716 7.23 23.81 -8.40
CA ALA A 716 7.74 23.87 -7.03
C ALA A 716 8.69 25.07 -6.82
N PHE A 717 9.50 25.42 -7.82
CA PHE A 717 10.33 26.63 -7.80
C PHE A 717 9.47 27.90 -7.64
N LEU A 718 8.39 28.04 -8.42
CA LEU A 718 7.54 29.22 -8.37
C LEU A 718 6.84 29.37 -7.01
N ASP A 719 6.41 28.25 -6.41
CA ASP A 719 5.83 28.26 -5.07
C ASP A 719 6.86 28.69 -4.02
N GLU A 720 8.09 28.16 -4.06
CA GLU A 720 9.16 28.58 -3.16
C GLU A 720 9.59 30.03 -3.38
N LEU A 721 9.70 30.49 -4.62
CA LEU A 721 10.02 31.88 -4.93
C LEU A 721 9.02 32.83 -4.25
N ARG A 722 7.72 32.54 -4.33
CA ARG A 722 6.67 33.30 -3.64
C ARG A 722 6.81 33.25 -2.12
N ARG A 723 7.24 32.12 -1.54
CA ARG A 723 7.51 32.02 -0.11
C ARG A 723 8.69 32.91 0.31
N PHE A 724 9.78 32.93 -0.46
CA PHE A 724 10.92 33.82 -0.20
C PHE A 724 10.56 35.30 -0.33
N GLU A 725 9.63 35.67 -1.21
CA GLU A 725 9.13 37.04 -1.28
C GLU A 725 8.44 37.52 0.01
N THR A 726 8.03 36.62 0.91
CA THR A 726 7.42 37.02 2.19
C THR A 726 8.44 37.25 3.31
N GLY A 727 9.71 36.90 3.10
CA GLY A 727 10.79 37.09 4.07
C GLY A 727 11.86 36.00 4.00
N HIS A 728 12.87 36.10 4.86
CA HIS A 728 13.91 35.07 4.99
C HIS A 728 13.32 33.72 5.42
N ARG A 729 13.83 32.63 4.84
CA ARG A 729 13.43 31.26 5.13
C ARG A 729 14.67 30.38 5.30
N PRO A 730 14.62 29.33 6.12
CA PRO A 730 15.66 28.32 6.15
C PRO A 730 15.78 27.63 4.78
N PRO A 731 16.90 26.96 4.50
CA PRO A 731 17.06 26.15 3.30
C PRO A 731 15.95 25.11 3.17
N VAL A 732 15.47 24.93 1.95
CA VAL A 732 14.46 23.94 1.61
C VAL A 732 15.01 22.96 0.58
N VAL A 733 14.82 21.67 0.81
CA VAL A 733 15.12 20.62 -0.15
C VAL A 733 13.85 20.35 -0.95
N LEU A 734 13.90 20.53 -2.27
CA LEU A 734 12.82 20.11 -3.16
C LEU A 734 13.18 18.77 -3.77
N ALA A 735 12.44 17.74 -3.37
CA ALA A 735 12.72 16.37 -3.75
C ALA A 735 11.45 15.57 -4.05
N SER A 736 11.62 14.54 -4.87
CA SER A 736 10.74 13.37 -4.87
C SER A 736 11.36 12.31 -3.95
N ARG A 737 11.15 11.02 -4.21
CA ARG A 737 11.87 9.96 -3.49
C ARG A 737 13.37 10.12 -3.68
N PHE A 738 14.12 10.03 -2.59
CA PHE A 738 15.58 10.16 -2.57
C PHE A 738 16.28 8.93 -1.96
N GLY A 739 15.58 7.78 -1.94
CA GLY A 739 16.08 6.53 -1.38
C GLY A 739 16.29 6.57 0.13
N THR A 740 17.09 5.62 0.63
CA THR A 740 17.50 5.46 2.03
C THR A 740 19.02 5.66 2.16
N PRO A 741 19.52 6.90 1.98
CA PRO A 741 20.97 7.14 2.01
C PRO A 741 21.55 6.78 3.39
N PRO A 742 22.75 6.17 3.47
CA PRO A 742 23.37 5.72 4.72
C PRO A 742 23.72 6.86 5.70
N THR A 743 23.55 8.11 5.26
CA THR A 743 23.84 9.33 6.05
C THR A 743 22.59 9.94 6.69
N LEU A 744 21.41 9.39 6.43
CA LEU A 744 20.17 9.76 7.10
C LEU A 744 19.66 8.57 7.94
N PRO A 745 18.90 8.82 9.02
CA PRO A 745 18.23 7.76 9.75
C PRO A 745 17.26 7.01 8.83
N ASP A 746 17.27 5.67 8.86
CA ASP A 746 16.25 4.88 8.15
C ASP A 746 14.89 5.10 8.82
N PRO A 747 13.91 5.72 8.13
CA PRO A 747 12.61 5.95 8.71
C PRO A 747 11.86 4.64 8.98
N SER A 748 12.15 3.57 8.24
CA SER A 748 11.48 2.26 8.36
C SER A 748 11.78 1.56 9.68
N ALA A 749 12.92 1.85 10.30
CA ALA A 749 13.27 1.35 11.62
C ALA A 749 12.27 1.77 12.72
N SER A 750 11.47 2.81 12.48
CA SER A 750 10.44 3.29 13.41
C SER A 750 9.04 2.70 13.18
N LEU A 751 8.83 1.93 12.11
CA LEU A 751 7.52 1.37 11.78
C LEU A 751 7.07 0.34 12.82
N PRO A 752 5.77 0.34 13.19
CA PRO A 752 5.24 -0.68 14.07
C PRO A 752 5.18 -2.03 13.36
N VAL A 753 5.48 -3.10 14.10
CA VAL A 753 5.37 -4.48 13.60
C VAL A 753 3.88 -4.84 13.45
N LEU A 754 3.37 -4.82 12.21
CA LEU A 754 1.97 -5.04 11.86
C LEU A 754 1.87 -5.91 10.59
N ARG A 755 0.74 -6.63 10.43
CA ARG A 755 0.51 -7.60 9.35
C ARG A 755 0.72 -7.03 7.95
N PHE A 756 0.21 -5.84 7.70
CA PHE A 756 0.25 -5.23 6.37
C PHE A 756 1.43 -4.25 6.20
N LEU A 757 2.38 -4.25 7.14
CA LEU A 757 3.62 -3.47 7.09
C LEU A 757 4.87 -4.37 7.02
N GLU A 758 4.72 -5.63 6.62
CA GLU A 758 5.78 -6.66 6.68
C GLU A 758 7.01 -6.29 5.86
N GLN A 759 6.81 -5.78 4.65
CA GLN A 759 7.89 -5.41 3.75
C GLN A 759 7.72 -3.95 3.32
N PRO A 760 8.31 -2.96 4.03
CA PRO A 760 8.34 -1.59 3.55
C PRO A 760 9.23 -1.49 2.32
N LEU A 761 8.67 -1.05 1.20
CA LEU A 761 9.40 -0.84 -0.06
C LEU A 761 9.83 0.61 -0.25
N VAL A 762 8.99 1.54 0.21
CA VAL A 762 9.26 2.98 0.20
C VAL A 762 8.75 3.53 1.52
N HIS A 763 9.58 4.30 2.21
CA HIS A 763 9.14 5.05 3.36
C HIS A 763 9.81 6.42 3.40
N THR A 764 9.01 7.46 3.18
CA THR A 764 9.38 8.85 3.39
C THR A 764 8.58 9.33 4.60
N ALA A 765 9.23 9.50 5.74
CA ALA A 765 8.58 9.74 7.02
C ALA A 765 7.55 10.87 6.98
N GLY A 766 6.30 10.56 7.34
CA GLY A 766 5.19 11.51 7.37
C GLY A 766 4.59 11.88 6.00
N LEU A 767 5.16 11.43 4.88
CA LEU A 767 4.70 11.75 3.53
C LEU A 767 4.23 10.53 2.74
N GLU A 768 5.06 9.51 2.53
CA GLU A 768 4.71 8.34 1.71
C GLU A 768 5.14 7.03 2.37
N LEU A 769 4.28 6.02 2.34
CA LEU A 769 4.60 4.66 2.74
C LEU A 769 4.06 3.69 1.70
N VAL A 770 4.93 2.86 1.13
CA VAL A 770 4.53 1.74 0.25
C VAL A 770 5.07 0.46 0.86
N THR A 771 4.19 -0.51 1.06
CA THR A 771 4.51 -1.77 1.72
C THR A 771 3.85 -2.95 1.01
N GLU A 772 4.44 -4.13 1.14
CA GLU A 772 3.89 -5.39 0.69
C GLU A 772 3.65 -6.37 1.84
N ALA A 773 2.61 -7.18 1.67
CA ALA A 773 2.31 -8.35 2.49
C ALA A 773 1.97 -9.53 1.57
N GLU A 774 2.50 -10.71 1.88
CA GLU A 774 2.16 -11.94 1.16
C GLU A 774 0.95 -12.61 1.80
N LEU A 775 -0.10 -12.87 1.02
CA LEU A 775 -1.31 -13.56 1.44
C LEU A 775 -1.30 -15.01 0.96
N SER A 776 -1.68 -15.94 1.83
CA SER A 776 -1.83 -17.37 1.50
C SER A 776 -2.80 -18.05 2.47
N TRP A 777 -3.37 -19.19 2.09
CA TRP A 777 -4.28 -19.95 2.97
C TRP A 777 -3.62 -20.38 4.29
N GLY A 778 -2.31 -20.64 4.29
CA GLY A 778 -1.57 -21.04 5.49
C GLY A 778 -1.33 -19.89 6.47
N THR A 779 -1.17 -18.66 5.98
CA THR A 779 -0.92 -17.45 6.78
C THR A 779 -2.20 -16.70 7.14
N ASP A 780 -3.22 -16.80 6.29
CA ASP A 780 -4.46 -16.02 6.29
C ASP A 780 -5.69 -16.96 6.30
N PRO A 781 -5.97 -17.62 7.45
CA PRO A 781 -7.01 -18.64 7.55
C PRO A 781 -8.43 -18.14 7.23
N TYR A 782 -8.67 -16.82 7.25
CA TYR A 782 -9.96 -16.24 6.85
C TYR A 782 -10.29 -16.47 5.37
N LEU A 783 -9.29 -16.74 4.51
CA LEU A 783 -9.51 -17.02 3.09
C LEU A 783 -10.33 -18.30 2.86
N ALA A 784 -10.15 -19.31 3.71
CA ALA A 784 -10.94 -20.55 3.66
C ALA A 784 -12.40 -20.35 4.10
N GLU A 785 -12.66 -19.29 4.88
CA GLU A 785 -13.96 -19.00 5.49
C GLU A 785 -14.74 -17.91 4.76
N HIS A 786 -14.15 -17.28 3.73
CA HIS A 786 -14.76 -16.23 2.90
C HIS A 786 -14.64 -16.59 1.42
N THR A 787 -15.49 -17.54 1.00
CA THR A 787 -15.46 -18.20 -0.32
C THR A 787 -16.79 -18.06 -1.08
N PRO A 788 -17.21 -16.84 -1.48
CA PRO A 788 -18.40 -16.67 -2.32
C PRO A 788 -18.29 -17.51 -3.61
N ASP A 789 -19.29 -18.36 -3.85
CA ASP A 789 -19.33 -19.31 -4.98
C ASP A 789 -18.08 -20.20 -5.11
N GLY A 790 -17.45 -20.52 -3.98
CA GLY A 790 -16.24 -21.35 -3.92
C GLY A 790 -14.94 -20.63 -4.28
N THR A 791 -14.99 -19.32 -4.54
CA THR A 791 -13.78 -18.51 -4.82
C THR A 791 -13.34 -17.79 -3.56
N ALA A 792 -12.12 -18.05 -3.08
CA ALA A 792 -11.55 -17.34 -1.93
C ALA A 792 -11.23 -15.88 -2.28
N VAL A 793 -11.93 -14.96 -1.63
CA VAL A 793 -11.82 -13.51 -1.83
C VAL A 793 -11.37 -12.86 -0.53
N VAL A 794 -10.43 -11.91 -0.60
CA VAL A 794 -10.07 -11.10 0.57
C VAL A 794 -11.24 -10.18 0.92
N PRO A 795 -11.79 -10.23 2.15
CA PRO A 795 -12.90 -9.37 2.55
C PRO A 795 -12.51 -7.89 2.49
N GLY A 796 -13.43 -7.03 2.03
CA GLY A 796 -13.19 -5.58 1.94
C GLY A 796 -12.82 -4.95 3.29
N VAL A 797 -13.26 -5.53 4.41
CA VAL A 797 -12.91 -5.08 5.77
C VAL A 797 -11.45 -5.36 6.14
N LEU A 798 -10.82 -6.40 5.58
CA LEU A 798 -9.38 -6.64 5.74
C LEU A 798 -8.57 -5.64 4.90
N LEU A 799 -9.10 -5.22 3.76
CA LEU A 799 -8.51 -4.13 2.97
C LEU A 799 -8.59 -2.79 3.73
N LEU A 800 -9.69 -2.50 4.42
CA LEU A 800 -9.80 -1.33 5.32
C LEU A 800 -8.78 -1.41 6.47
N GLU A 801 -8.57 -2.59 7.05
CA GLU A 801 -7.56 -2.81 8.08
C GLU A 801 -6.13 -2.60 7.55
N ALA A 802 -5.82 -3.08 6.34
CA ALA A 802 -4.56 -2.82 5.67
C ALA A 802 -4.32 -1.31 5.44
N MET A 803 -5.35 -0.59 5.00
CA MET A 803 -5.32 0.89 4.89
C MET A 803 -5.05 1.54 6.26
N ALA A 804 -5.72 1.08 7.32
CA ALA A 804 -5.55 1.63 8.66
C ALA A 804 -4.14 1.40 9.24
N GLN A 805 -3.56 0.23 9.00
CA GLN A 805 -2.18 -0.08 9.38
C GLN A 805 -1.18 0.80 8.64
N ALA A 806 -1.38 1.02 7.34
CA ALA A 806 -0.55 1.94 6.55
C ALA A 806 -0.63 3.38 7.05
N VAL A 807 -1.82 3.86 7.44
CA VAL A 807 -1.94 5.20 8.07
C VAL A 807 -1.18 5.27 9.38
N LEU A 808 -1.35 4.29 10.26
CA LEU A 808 -0.65 4.28 11.54
C LEU A 808 0.87 4.22 11.35
N GLY A 809 1.35 3.44 10.38
CA GLY A 809 2.76 3.39 10.03
C GLY A 809 3.28 4.73 9.50
N LEU A 810 2.52 5.40 8.64
CA LEU A 810 2.92 6.65 7.99
C LEU A 810 2.87 7.86 8.94
N THR A 811 1.81 7.99 9.73
CA THR A 811 1.53 9.20 10.53
C THR A 811 1.80 9.02 12.02
N GLY A 812 1.92 7.78 12.50
CA GLY A 812 1.93 7.46 13.93
C GLY A 812 0.57 7.58 14.60
N GLU A 813 -0.48 7.94 13.86
CA GLU A 813 -1.82 8.17 14.38
C GLU A 813 -2.84 7.15 13.88
N ARG A 814 -3.87 6.90 14.69
CA ARG A 814 -4.97 6.02 14.28
C ARG A 814 -5.96 6.77 13.39
N PRO A 815 -6.54 6.11 12.37
CA PRO A 815 -7.65 6.67 11.60
C PRO A 815 -8.82 7.10 12.49
N THR A 816 -9.43 8.24 12.17
CA THR A 816 -10.70 8.71 12.74
C THR A 816 -11.88 8.48 11.80
N GLY A 817 -11.60 8.19 10.53
CA GLY A 817 -12.62 7.89 9.53
C GLY A 817 -12.03 7.64 8.14
N PHE A 818 -12.90 7.29 7.21
CA PHE A 818 -12.57 7.06 5.80
C PHE A 818 -13.55 7.86 4.93
N ALA A 819 -13.13 8.24 3.74
CA ALA A 819 -13.94 8.92 2.74
C ALA A 819 -13.61 8.37 1.34
N ASP A 820 -14.61 8.33 0.46
CA ASP A 820 -14.46 7.84 -0.93
C ASP A 820 -13.78 6.46 -0.99
N VAL A 821 -14.24 5.53 -0.14
CA VAL A 821 -13.78 4.14 -0.14
C VAL A 821 -14.32 3.48 -1.41
N ARG A 822 -13.44 2.79 -2.15
CA ARG A 822 -13.80 2.05 -3.37
C ARG A 822 -13.20 0.67 -3.35
N PHE A 823 -13.99 -0.32 -3.75
CA PHE A 823 -13.58 -1.69 -4.02
C PHE A 823 -13.76 -1.93 -5.53
N SER A 824 -12.76 -1.53 -6.31
CA SER A 824 -12.79 -1.56 -7.77
C SER A 824 -12.65 -2.98 -8.33
N ARG A 825 -11.95 -3.86 -7.62
CA ARG A 825 -11.74 -5.26 -8.00
C ARG A 825 -11.56 -6.14 -6.78
N ALA A 826 -12.13 -7.35 -6.83
CA ALA A 826 -11.90 -8.36 -5.81
C ALA A 826 -10.43 -8.82 -5.84
N VAL A 827 -9.88 -9.10 -4.66
CA VAL A 827 -8.56 -9.75 -4.52
C VAL A 827 -8.81 -11.23 -4.24
N THR A 828 -8.36 -12.10 -5.13
CA THR A 828 -8.53 -13.55 -5.03
C THR A 828 -7.21 -14.25 -4.73
N VAL A 829 -7.30 -15.32 -3.93
CA VAL A 829 -6.16 -16.15 -3.54
C VAL A 829 -6.60 -17.61 -3.57
N ALA A 830 -6.24 -18.36 -4.62
CA ALA A 830 -6.63 -19.77 -4.70
C ALA A 830 -5.83 -20.63 -3.69
N ASP A 831 -6.33 -21.83 -3.42
CA ASP A 831 -5.62 -22.79 -2.57
C ASP A 831 -4.27 -23.19 -3.21
N GLY A 832 -3.21 -23.20 -2.40
CA GLY A 832 -1.83 -23.38 -2.85
C GLY A 832 -1.17 -22.17 -3.53
N GLU A 833 -1.91 -21.08 -3.79
CA GLU A 833 -1.35 -19.84 -4.34
C GLU A 833 -0.88 -18.87 -3.27
N ARG A 834 0.01 -17.96 -3.68
CA ARG A 834 0.46 -16.79 -2.90
C ARG A 834 0.12 -15.53 -3.68
N ARG A 835 -0.30 -14.49 -2.95
CA ARG A 835 -0.71 -13.21 -3.52
C ARG A 835 -0.01 -12.09 -2.79
N ARG A 836 0.78 -11.26 -3.48
CA ARG A 836 1.33 -10.05 -2.86
C ARG A 836 0.34 -8.91 -2.93
N LEU A 837 0.01 -8.36 -1.76
CA LEU A 837 -0.81 -7.19 -1.57
C LEU A 837 0.10 -5.98 -1.32
N ARG A 838 0.06 -4.98 -2.21
CA ARG A 838 0.79 -3.72 -2.06
C ARG A 838 -0.13 -2.63 -1.57
N VAL A 839 0.20 -2.02 -0.44
CA VAL A 839 -0.52 -0.87 0.12
C VAL A 839 0.37 0.37 -0.05
N ALA A 840 -0.12 1.35 -0.80
CA ALA A 840 0.55 2.63 -1.00
C ALA A 840 -0.27 3.74 -0.34
N ALA A 841 0.34 4.48 0.58
CA ALA A 841 -0.26 5.59 1.32
C ALA A 841 0.54 6.88 1.07
N LEU A 842 -0.16 8.00 0.84
CA LEU A 842 0.42 9.31 0.60
C LEU A 842 -0.34 10.38 1.39
N ALA A 843 0.36 11.11 2.25
CA ALA A 843 -0.20 12.22 3.01
C ALA A 843 -0.48 13.42 2.11
N GLY A 844 -1.63 14.05 2.30
CA GLY A 844 -2.04 15.29 1.66
C GLY A 844 -1.90 16.51 2.58
N ALA A 845 -1.85 17.70 1.97
CA ALA A 845 -1.81 18.99 2.68
C ALA A 845 -3.01 19.23 3.61
N ASP A 846 -4.15 18.59 3.30
CA ASP A 846 -5.43 18.75 3.98
C ASP A 846 -5.56 17.87 5.24
N GLY A 847 -4.50 17.15 5.61
CA GLY A 847 -4.51 16.20 6.72
C GLY A 847 -5.24 14.89 6.40
N LEU A 848 -5.53 14.64 5.12
CA LEU A 848 -6.00 13.34 4.63
C LEU A 848 -4.83 12.50 4.12
N VAL A 849 -4.99 11.18 4.19
CA VAL A 849 -4.05 10.24 3.58
C VAL A 849 -4.75 9.52 2.43
N ASP A 850 -4.28 9.73 1.20
CA ASP A 850 -4.72 8.96 0.04
C ASP A 850 -4.09 7.57 0.09
N ILE A 851 -4.90 6.52 -0.10
CA ILE A 851 -4.41 5.14 -0.08
C ILE A 851 -4.91 4.37 -1.30
N ARG A 852 -4.02 3.54 -1.85
CA ARG A 852 -4.28 2.59 -2.93
C ARG A 852 -3.77 1.20 -2.56
N ILE A 853 -4.56 0.19 -2.88
CA ILE A 853 -4.21 -1.21 -2.73
C ILE A 853 -4.14 -1.85 -4.11
N ARG A 854 -3.05 -2.55 -4.38
CA ARG A 854 -2.77 -3.26 -5.64
C ARG A 854 -2.26 -4.66 -5.35
N THR A 855 -2.26 -5.51 -6.36
CA THR A 855 -1.75 -6.87 -6.24
C THR A 855 -0.77 -7.19 -7.37
N ASP A 856 0.04 -8.21 -7.16
CA ASP A 856 0.91 -8.76 -8.20
C ASP A 856 0.14 -9.41 -9.36
N GLU A 857 -1.16 -9.75 -9.18
CA GLU A 857 -2.04 -10.27 -10.23
C GLU A 857 -2.05 -9.35 -11.47
N THR A 858 -2.06 -8.04 -11.23
CA THR A 858 -2.07 -7.02 -12.28
C THR A 858 -0.68 -6.42 -12.51
N GLY A 859 0.37 -7.03 -11.95
CA GLY A 859 1.71 -6.45 -11.91
C GLY A 859 1.76 -5.12 -11.13
N PHE A 860 0.86 -4.93 -10.17
CA PHE A 860 0.65 -3.69 -9.42
C PHE A 860 0.26 -2.47 -10.29
N ALA A 861 -0.28 -2.68 -11.48
CA ALA A 861 -0.68 -1.59 -12.39
C ALA A 861 -2.10 -1.08 -12.13
N VAL A 862 -2.95 -1.87 -11.46
CA VAL A 862 -4.38 -1.58 -11.28
C VAL A 862 -4.75 -1.52 -9.80
N ASP A 863 -5.48 -0.47 -9.43
CA ASP A 863 -6.06 -0.28 -8.09
C ASP A 863 -7.20 -1.30 -7.86
N HIS A 864 -7.07 -2.13 -6.84
CA HIS A 864 -8.12 -3.04 -6.38
C HIS A 864 -9.03 -2.37 -5.36
N ALA A 865 -8.44 -1.56 -4.48
CA ALA A 865 -9.17 -0.74 -3.53
C ALA A 865 -8.46 0.59 -3.28
N GLY A 866 -9.19 1.58 -2.77
CA GLY A 866 -8.63 2.86 -2.38
C GLY A 866 -9.57 3.65 -1.48
N ALA A 867 -9.01 4.60 -0.73
CA ALA A 867 -9.76 5.49 0.14
C ALA A 867 -8.95 6.77 0.40
N ARG A 868 -9.63 7.79 0.95
CA ARG A 868 -9.02 8.90 1.68
C ARG A 868 -9.26 8.71 3.15
N VAL A 869 -8.21 8.68 3.96
CA VAL A 869 -8.31 8.40 5.39
C VAL A 869 -8.12 9.67 6.21
N LEU A 870 -8.99 9.87 7.20
CA LEU A 870 -9.00 10.99 8.12
C LEU A 870 -8.13 10.65 9.35
N VAL A 871 -7.31 11.62 9.77
CA VAL A 871 -6.43 11.54 10.95
C VAL A 871 -6.72 12.73 11.87
N ARG A 872 -6.43 12.63 13.19
CA ARG A 872 -6.71 13.75 14.11
C ARG A 872 -5.86 14.97 13.71
N GLY A 873 -6.49 16.14 13.63
CA GLY A 873 -5.83 17.40 13.22
C GLY A 873 -6.13 17.86 11.79
N SER A 874 -6.84 17.09 10.97
CA SER A 874 -7.35 17.59 9.67
C SER A 874 -8.38 18.70 9.90
N THR A 875 -8.27 19.81 9.16
CA THR A 875 -9.12 21.02 9.31
C THR A 875 -10.60 20.78 8.96
N ARG A 876 -10.97 19.56 8.54
CA ARG A 876 -12.35 19.11 8.31
C ARG A 876 -13.04 18.54 9.55
N ASP A 877 -12.43 18.60 10.73
CA ASP A 877 -13.09 18.22 11.99
C ASP A 877 -14.27 19.16 12.37
N GLU A 878 -14.44 20.27 11.64
CA GLU A 878 -15.55 21.20 11.82
C GLU A 878 -16.59 21.07 10.70
N GLY A 879 -17.68 20.32 10.93
CA GLY A 879 -18.91 20.51 10.17
C GLY A 879 -19.84 19.32 9.95
N THR A 880 -20.82 19.18 10.86
CA THR A 880 -22.22 18.78 10.62
C THR A 880 -22.62 17.29 10.59
N GLY A 881 -23.74 17.03 11.28
CA GLY A 881 -24.39 15.74 11.45
C GLY A 881 -24.05 15.06 12.77
N ALA A 882 -24.52 15.60 13.90
CA ALA A 882 -24.67 14.80 15.11
C ALA A 882 -25.65 13.66 14.77
N ALA A 883 -25.13 12.43 14.65
CA ALA A 883 -25.99 11.26 14.58
C ALA A 883 -26.92 11.32 15.80
N ARG A 884 -28.24 11.39 15.57
CA ARG A 884 -29.20 11.31 16.67
C ARG A 884 -28.93 10.00 17.41
N PRO A 885 -28.83 10.01 18.76
CA PRO A 885 -28.83 8.77 19.51
C PRO A 885 -30.07 7.98 19.11
N LEU A 886 -29.87 6.77 18.61
CA LEU A 886 -30.95 5.81 18.47
C LEU A 886 -31.43 5.47 19.88
N GLY A 887 -32.74 5.24 20.02
CA GLY A 887 -33.34 4.83 21.30
C GLY A 887 -32.71 3.55 21.85
N THR A 888 -33.09 3.18 23.07
CA THR A 888 -32.73 1.88 23.65
C THR A 888 -33.13 0.72 22.72
N VAL A 889 -32.45 -0.40 22.86
CA VAL A 889 -32.57 -1.59 22.01
C VAL A 889 -33.88 -2.34 22.30
N PRO A 890 -34.61 -2.83 21.28
CA PRO A 890 -35.74 -3.74 21.48
C PRO A 890 -35.30 -5.03 22.20
N ARG A 891 -35.99 -5.42 23.26
CA ARG A 891 -35.66 -6.60 24.10
C ARG A 891 -35.83 -7.96 23.40
N ALA A 892 -36.53 -8.03 22.26
CA ALA A 892 -36.95 -9.27 21.61
C ALA A 892 -36.24 -9.51 20.25
N ALA A 893 -34.91 -9.74 20.27
CA ALA A 893 -34.17 -10.14 19.07
C ALA A 893 -34.38 -11.65 18.77
N GLN A 894 -34.67 -11.99 17.51
CA GLN A 894 -34.65 -13.38 17.07
C GLN A 894 -33.21 -13.83 16.87
N ASP A 895 -32.81 -14.98 17.43
CA ASP A 895 -31.51 -15.57 17.14
C ASP A 895 -31.36 -15.90 15.65
N VAL A 896 -30.15 -15.75 15.10
CA VAL A 896 -29.83 -16.08 13.71
C VAL A 896 -29.58 -17.60 13.61
N PRO A 897 -30.37 -18.36 12.83
CA PRO A 897 -30.09 -19.78 12.57
C PRO A 897 -28.78 -19.96 11.78
N ASP A 898 -28.05 -21.05 12.01
CA ASP A 898 -26.77 -21.33 11.32
C ASP A 898 -26.92 -21.35 9.80
N GLU A 899 -28.07 -21.82 9.32
CA GLU A 899 -28.37 -21.97 7.91
C GLU A 899 -28.65 -20.62 7.22
N PHE A 900 -28.74 -19.52 7.99
CA PHE A 900 -28.71 -18.15 7.47
C PHE A 900 -27.32 -17.82 6.91
N TYR A 901 -26.27 -18.35 7.57
CA TYR A 901 -24.89 -18.20 7.13
C TYR A 901 -24.50 -19.15 6.01
N GLU A 902 -25.16 -20.31 5.91
CA GLU A 902 -24.90 -21.29 4.85
C GLU A 902 -25.51 -20.88 3.51
N ASP A 903 -26.78 -20.46 3.50
CA ASP A 903 -27.50 -20.19 2.25
C ASP A 903 -27.39 -18.74 1.77
N LEU A 904 -27.46 -17.76 2.68
CA LEU A 904 -27.53 -16.34 2.32
C LEU A 904 -26.18 -15.62 2.46
N LEU A 905 -25.42 -15.92 3.52
CA LEU A 905 -24.22 -15.14 3.86
C LEU A 905 -22.88 -15.82 3.51
N PHE A 906 -22.78 -17.11 3.15
CA PHE A 906 -21.53 -17.80 2.76
C PHE A 906 -20.32 -17.71 3.74
N HIS A 907 -20.56 -17.41 5.02
CA HIS A 907 -19.52 -17.09 6.00
C HIS A 907 -19.18 -18.25 6.95
N GLY A 908 -17.87 -18.52 7.11
CA GLY A 908 -17.34 -19.38 8.16
C GLY A 908 -17.41 -18.75 9.57
N PRO A 909 -17.06 -19.52 10.62
CA PRO A 909 -17.21 -19.13 12.02
C PRO A 909 -16.63 -17.75 12.39
N ARG A 910 -15.52 -17.31 11.77
CA ARG A 910 -14.87 -16.01 12.05
C ARG A 910 -15.72 -14.79 11.72
N PHE A 911 -16.71 -14.94 10.86
CA PHE A 911 -17.54 -13.85 10.38
C PHE A 911 -18.97 -13.90 10.97
N ARG A 912 -19.29 -14.91 11.80
CA ARG A 912 -20.62 -15.10 12.40
C ARG A 912 -20.87 -14.21 13.62
N HIS A 913 -20.85 -12.89 13.43
CA HIS A 913 -21.06 -11.92 14.52
C HIS A 913 -22.49 -11.39 14.63
N VAL A 914 -23.36 -11.57 13.63
CA VAL A 914 -24.79 -11.27 13.78
C VAL A 914 -25.42 -12.35 14.65
N THR A 915 -25.85 -11.97 15.85
CA THR A 915 -26.42 -12.88 16.85
C THR A 915 -27.94 -12.86 16.89
N GLY A 916 -28.55 -11.78 16.41
CA GLY A 916 -29.99 -11.73 16.23
C GLY A 916 -30.49 -10.49 15.53
N PHE A 917 -31.73 -10.53 15.06
CA PHE A 917 -32.41 -9.38 14.47
C PHE A 917 -33.59 -8.95 15.35
N ALA A 918 -33.62 -7.67 15.69
CA ALA A 918 -34.77 -7.04 16.34
C ALA A 918 -35.85 -6.68 15.33
N GLY A 919 -35.47 -6.38 14.08
CA GLY A 919 -36.40 -6.15 12.97
C GLY A 919 -35.65 -6.22 11.64
N ILE A 920 -36.26 -6.85 10.64
CA ILE A 920 -35.72 -6.92 9.28
C ILE A 920 -36.79 -6.38 8.34
N HIS A 921 -36.54 -5.19 7.79
CA HIS A 921 -37.37 -4.55 6.79
C HIS A 921 -36.54 -4.20 5.57
N ALA A 922 -37.21 -3.97 4.44
CA ALA A 922 -36.54 -3.69 3.17
C ALA A 922 -35.72 -2.38 3.22
N ASP A 923 -36.15 -1.35 3.94
CA ASP A 923 -35.44 -0.07 4.07
C ASP A 923 -34.74 0.13 5.43
N VAL A 924 -35.04 -0.68 6.44
CA VAL A 924 -34.43 -0.57 7.78
C VAL A 924 -34.24 -1.95 8.38
N THR A 925 -33.03 -2.24 8.87
CA THR A 925 -32.77 -3.49 9.61
C THR A 925 -32.03 -3.16 10.91
N THR A 926 -32.48 -3.74 12.02
CA THR A 926 -31.87 -3.60 13.34
C THR A 926 -31.36 -4.95 13.82
N ALA A 927 -30.05 -5.05 14.04
CA ALA A 927 -29.35 -6.28 14.37
C ALA A 927 -28.51 -6.16 15.64
N ARG A 928 -28.43 -7.26 16.38
CA ARG A 928 -27.53 -7.42 17.54
C ARG A 928 -26.24 -8.08 17.07
N ILE A 929 -25.13 -7.40 17.32
CA ILE A 929 -23.80 -7.84 16.94
C ILE A 929 -23.07 -8.33 18.21
N ALA A 930 -22.52 -9.54 18.16
CA ALA A 930 -21.75 -10.11 19.26
C ALA A 930 -20.61 -9.17 19.67
N ALA A 931 -20.30 -9.17 20.97
CA ALA A 931 -19.04 -8.61 21.44
C ALA A 931 -17.85 -9.38 20.84
N GLY A 932 -16.78 -8.67 20.53
CA GLY A 932 -15.59 -9.26 19.94
C GLY A 932 -14.97 -10.33 20.85
N GLY A 933 -14.81 -11.54 20.31
CA GLY A 933 -14.04 -12.63 20.90
C GLY A 933 -13.06 -13.13 19.84
N ALA A 934 -12.11 -12.26 19.46
CA ALA A 934 -11.43 -12.38 18.18
C ALA A 934 -10.71 -13.73 18.01
N PRO A 935 -11.08 -14.55 17.01
CA PRO A 935 -10.26 -15.66 16.58
C PRO A 935 -8.98 -15.13 15.91
N SER A 936 -7.91 -15.93 15.85
CA SER A 936 -6.61 -15.47 15.28
C SER A 936 -6.73 -15.26 13.77
N TRP A 937 -6.86 -14.00 13.33
CA TRP A 937 -7.05 -13.62 11.92
C TRP A 937 -5.86 -13.98 11.03
N PHE A 938 -4.67 -14.03 11.62
CA PHE A 938 -3.43 -14.42 10.97
C PHE A 938 -2.80 -15.58 11.75
N SER A 939 -1.93 -16.33 11.09
CA SER A 939 -1.13 -17.40 11.71
C SER A 939 -0.29 -16.90 12.90
N ALA A 940 0.08 -17.80 13.81
CA ALA A 940 0.70 -17.44 15.09
C ALA A 940 2.09 -16.77 15.00
N TYR A 941 2.78 -16.89 13.87
CA TYR A 941 4.09 -16.28 13.64
C TYR A 941 3.99 -14.89 12.97
N LEU A 942 2.78 -14.41 12.67
CA LEU A 942 2.53 -13.09 12.09
C LEU A 942 1.95 -12.12 13.14
N PRO A 943 2.16 -10.80 12.97
CA PRO A 943 1.61 -9.81 13.90
C PRO A 943 0.08 -9.82 13.89
N SER A 944 -0.54 -10.02 15.06
CA SER A 944 -2.01 -10.15 15.21
C SER A 944 -2.72 -8.85 15.59
N ARG A 945 -1.98 -7.74 15.76
CA ARG A 945 -2.54 -6.46 16.21
C ARG A 945 -3.39 -5.82 15.12
N LEU A 946 -4.65 -5.55 15.46
CA LEU A 946 -5.63 -4.87 14.61
C LEU A 946 -5.83 -3.40 15.04
N ILE A 947 -6.00 -2.50 14.07
CA ILE A 947 -6.13 -1.05 14.29
C ILE A 947 -7.58 -0.64 14.39
N LEU A 948 -8.44 -1.20 13.54
CA LEU A 948 -9.88 -0.91 13.52
C LEU A 948 -10.66 -1.78 14.51
N GLY A 949 -10.08 -2.86 15.04
CA GLY A 949 -10.77 -3.87 15.85
C GLY A 949 -11.07 -5.12 15.04
N ASP A 950 -11.99 -5.97 15.52
CA ASP A 950 -12.32 -7.25 14.87
C ASP A 950 -12.92 -7.04 13.46
N PRO A 951 -12.27 -7.51 12.37
CA PRO A 951 -12.82 -7.41 11.03
C PRO A 951 -14.17 -8.09 10.86
N GLY A 952 -14.41 -9.22 11.54
CA GLY A 952 -15.66 -9.99 11.43
C GLY A 952 -16.88 -9.20 11.90
N ILE A 953 -16.70 -8.26 12.82
CA ILE A 953 -17.76 -7.35 13.28
C ILE A 953 -18.17 -6.38 12.17
N ARG A 954 -17.20 -5.77 11.47
CA ARG A 954 -17.52 -4.84 10.36
C ARG A 954 -18.10 -5.56 9.17
N ASP A 955 -17.63 -6.77 8.93
CA ASP A 955 -18.16 -7.63 7.89
C ASP A 955 -19.63 -7.97 8.18
N ALA A 956 -19.94 -8.36 9.42
CA ALA A 956 -21.30 -8.54 9.89
C ALA A 956 -22.17 -7.27 9.76
N MET A 957 -21.60 -6.06 9.82
CA MET A 957 -22.35 -4.83 9.56
C MET A 957 -22.80 -4.71 8.10
N ILE A 958 -21.93 -5.07 7.15
CA ILE A 958 -22.25 -5.11 5.73
C ILE A 958 -23.35 -6.16 5.50
N HIS A 959 -23.14 -7.37 6.02
CA HIS A 959 -24.03 -8.50 5.77
C HIS A 959 -25.36 -8.43 6.51
N ALA A 960 -25.48 -7.75 7.65
CA ALA A 960 -26.78 -7.47 8.24
C ALA A 960 -27.69 -6.66 7.31
N SER A 961 -27.12 -5.85 6.41
CA SER A 961 -27.87 -5.12 5.38
C SER A 961 -28.40 -6.03 4.27
N GLN A 962 -27.70 -7.14 3.96
CA GLN A 962 -28.16 -8.16 2.99
C GLN A 962 -29.52 -8.73 3.37
N ALA A 963 -29.82 -8.85 4.67
CA ALA A 963 -31.11 -9.38 5.13
C ALA A 963 -32.32 -8.58 4.61
N SER A 964 -32.12 -7.31 4.21
CA SER A 964 -33.14 -6.46 3.60
C SER A 964 -33.35 -6.69 2.09
N VAL A 965 -32.46 -7.42 1.42
CA VAL A 965 -32.55 -7.85 0.01
C VAL A 965 -32.30 -9.35 -0.07
N PRO A 966 -33.18 -10.17 0.52
CA PRO A 966 -32.94 -11.60 0.67
C PRO A 966 -32.93 -12.35 -0.67
N GLU A 967 -33.49 -11.77 -1.75
CA GLU A 967 -33.55 -12.31 -3.11
C GLU A 967 -32.27 -12.16 -3.96
N ALA A 968 -31.28 -11.36 -3.52
CA ALA A 968 -30.07 -11.11 -4.29
C ALA A 968 -28.82 -11.17 -3.43
N ARG A 969 -27.68 -11.55 -4.04
CA ARG A 969 -26.39 -11.53 -3.37
C ARG A 969 -25.74 -10.19 -3.62
N MET A 970 -25.52 -9.43 -2.56
CA MET A 970 -24.98 -8.08 -2.65
C MET A 970 -23.50 -8.06 -2.28
N LEU A 971 -22.67 -7.43 -3.12
CA LEU A 971 -21.24 -7.20 -2.86
C LEU A 971 -20.95 -5.70 -2.69
N PRO A 972 -20.09 -5.32 -1.73
CA PRO A 972 -19.71 -3.93 -1.52
C PRO A 972 -18.80 -3.41 -2.63
N THR A 973 -19.11 -2.21 -3.14
CA THR A 973 -18.32 -1.54 -4.20
C THR A 973 -17.79 -0.18 -3.78
N ALA A 974 -18.49 0.52 -2.89
CA ALA A 974 -18.06 1.83 -2.40
C ALA A 974 -18.68 2.17 -1.05
N ILE A 975 -18.03 3.09 -0.32
CA ILE A 975 -18.58 3.72 0.89
C ILE A 975 -18.24 5.21 0.81
N GLU A 976 -19.23 6.09 0.91
CA GLU A 976 -18.99 7.54 0.82
C GLU A 976 -18.15 8.03 1.99
N SER A 977 -18.52 7.64 3.22
CA SER A 977 -17.70 7.92 4.40
C SER A 977 -17.94 6.95 5.54
N ILE A 978 -16.91 6.77 6.36
CA ILE A 978 -16.91 6.03 7.63
C ILE A 978 -16.44 7.00 8.70
N ARG A 979 -17.15 7.09 9.82
CA ARG A 979 -16.73 7.85 11.01
C ARG A 979 -16.58 6.89 12.18
N ILE A 980 -15.42 6.91 12.81
CA ILE A 980 -15.13 6.12 14.01
C ILE A 980 -15.43 6.98 15.24
N GLY A 981 -16.35 6.51 16.07
CA GLY A 981 -16.84 7.21 17.26
C GLY A 981 -15.84 7.18 18.43
N PRO A 982 -16.12 7.95 19.50
CA PRO A 982 -15.27 7.99 20.69
C PRO A 982 -15.41 6.75 21.57
N ALA A 983 -16.54 6.03 21.49
CA ALA A 983 -16.70 4.74 22.17
C ALA A 983 -15.91 3.68 21.41
N ARG A 984 -15.09 2.90 22.13
CA ARG A 984 -14.30 1.81 21.57
C ARG A 984 -14.95 0.47 21.89
N ASP A 985 -14.68 -0.49 21.01
CA ASP A 985 -15.13 -1.88 21.09
C ASP A 985 -14.28 -2.65 22.12
N GLU A 986 -14.32 -2.21 23.38
CA GLU A 986 -13.51 -2.74 24.50
C GLU A 986 -14.37 -3.55 25.49
N GLY A 987 -15.67 -3.69 25.23
CA GLY A 987 -16.63 -4.38 26.11
C GLY A 987 -16.95 -5.81 25.66
N THR A 988 -17.36 -6.64 26.61
CA THR A 988 -17.91 -7.99 26.36
C THR A 988 -19.41 -7.98 26.04
N GLU A 989 -20.02 -6.80 25.98
CA GLU A 989 -21.46 -6.62 25.77
C GLU A 989 -21.80 -6.52 24.27
N PRO A 990 -22.89 -7.15 23.81
CA PRO A 990 -23.35 -7.02 22.44
C PRO A 990 -23.61 -5.56 22.04
N THR A 991 -23.33 -5.25 20.79
CA THR A 991 -23.61 -3.92 20.19
C THR A 991 -24.83 -3.99 19.29
N VAL A 992 -25.38 -2.83 18.95
CA VAL A 992 -26.54 -2.73 18.08
C VAL A 992 -26.18 -2.00 16.81
N LEU A 993 -26.64 -2.58 15.71
CA LEU A 993 -26.50 -2.05 14.37
C LEU A 993 -27.88 -1.69 13.83
N THR A 994 -28.02 -0.46 13.35
CA THR A 994 -29.17 -0.04 12.56
C THR A 994 -28.69 0.28 11.15
N THR A 995 -29.40 -0.24 10.16
CA THR A 995 -29.16 0.01 8.74
C THR A 995 -30.36 0.78 8.18
N ARG A 996 -30.13 1.71 7.25
CA ARG A 996 -31.18 2.51 6.62
C ARG A 996 -30.91 2.73 5.15
N GLN A 997 -31.82 2.29 4.29
CA GLN A 997 -31.76 2.49 2.85
C GLN A 997 -31.89 3.98 2.51
N ARG A 998 -30.99 4.44 1.64
CA ARG A 998 -31.12 5.70 0.91
C ARG A 998 -31.79 5.49 -0.44
N SER A 999 -31.42 4.42 -1.14
CA SER A 999 -31.98 4.08 -2.45
C SER A 999 -31.74 2.61 -2.79
N HIS A 1000 -32.67 2.01 -3.54
CA HIS A 1000 -32.50 0.72 -4.19
C HIS A 1000 -33.03 0.83 -5.63
N ARG A 1001 -32.13 0.75 -6.63
CA ARG A 1001 -32.49 0.83 -8.06
C ARG A 1001 -31.49 0.04 -8.88
N ASP A 1002 -31.96 -0.62 -9.94
CA ASP A 1002 -31.13 -1.32 -10.93
C ASP A 1002 -30.11 -2.29 -10.31
N GLY A 1003 -30.52 -3.02 -9.27
CA GLY A 1003 -29.65 -3.95 -8.53
C GLY A 1003 -28.60 -3.29 -7.63
N VAL A 1004 -28.68 -1.97 -7.41
CA VAL A 1004 -27.78 -1.22 -6.53
C VAL A 1004 -28.52 -0.77 -5.28
N LEU A 1005 -28.10 -1.26 -4.11
CA LEU A 1005 -28.56 -0.82 -2.80
C LEU A 1005 -27.57 0.19 -2.21
N VAL A 1006 -28.06 1.35 -1.78
CA VAL A 1006 -27.28 2.33 -1.02
C VAL A 1006 -27.88 2.43 0.38
N VAL A 1007 -27.04 2.18 1.40
CA VAL A 1007 -27.47 2.07 2.80
C VAL A 1007 -26.55 2.86 3.73
N ASP A 1008 -27.12 3.44 4.78
CA ASP A 1008 -26.40 4.03 5.91
C ASP A 1008 -26.40 3.06 7.08
N LEU A 1009 -25.26 2.93 7.77
CA LEU A 1009 -25.10 2.04 8.92
C LEU A 1009 -24.74 2.86 10.15
N THR A 1010 -25.32 2.53 11.29
CA THR A 1010 -24.93 3.10 12.59
C THR A 1010 -24.80 1.98 13.60
N ARG A 1011 -23.61 1.86 14.20
CA ARG A 1011 -23.33 0.92 15.28
C ARG A 1011 -23.15 1.66 16.59
N SER A 1012 -23.88 1.24 17.62
CA SER A 1012 -23.82 1.80 18.97
C SER A 1012 -23.71 0.72 20.04
N THR A 1013 -23.27 1.13 21.22
CA THR A 1013 -23.38 0.31 22.43
C THR A 1013 -24.85 0.12 22.82
N ALA A 1014 -25.13 -0.80 23.75
CA ALA A 1014 -26.48 -1.05 24.26
C ALA A 1014 -27.12 0.20 24.95
N ASP A 1015 -26.30 1.11 25.48
CA ASP A 1015 -26.72 2.40 26.04
C ASP A 1015 -26.79 3.54 25.00
N GLY A 1016 -26.68 3.24 23.71
CA GLY A 1016 -26.91 4.19 22.61
C GLY A 1016 -25.73 5.10 22.27
N ARG A 1017 -24.52 4.81 22.78
CA ARG A 1017 -23.31 5.58 22.43
C ARG A 1017 -22.76 5.14 21.08
N LEU A 1018 -22.47 6.10 20.20
CA LEU A 1018 -21.92 5.84 18.87
C LEU A 1018 -20.53 5.20 18.94
N ILE A 1019 -20.39 4.03 18.31
CA ILE A 1019 -19.12 3.34 18.07
C ILE A 1019 -18.61 3.66 16.66
N GLU A 1020 -19.47 3.56 15.65
CA GLU A 1020 -19.10 3.79 14.25
C GLU A 1020 -20.33 4.09 13.38
N SER A 1021 -20.20 4.96 12.37
CA SER A 1021 -21.27 5.21 11.39
C SER A 1021 -20.73 5.21 9.97
N TRP A 1022 -21.39 4.51 9.06
CA TRP A 1022 -21.08 4.46 7.64
C TRP A 1022 -22.18 5.17 6.87
N GLN A 1023 -21.80 5.95 5.87
CA GLN A 1023 -22.72 6.69 5.02
C GLN A 1023 -22.53 6.24 3.58
N GLY A 1024 -23.64 5.98 2.89
CA GLY A 1024 -23.65 5.63 1.48
C GLY A 1024 -22.85 4.37 1.15
N LEU A 1025 -22.97 3.31 1.97
CA LEU A 1025 -22.47 1.98 1.60
C LEU A 1025 -23.23 1.53 0.35
N ARG A 1026 -22.52 1.35 -0.76
CA ARG A 1026 -23.06 0.89 -2.03
C ARG A 1026 -22.79 -0.60 -2.18
N LEU A 1027 -23.87 -1.36 -2.31
CA LEU A 1027 -23.86 -2.78 -2.59
C LEU A 1027 -24.48 -3.03 -3.98
N ILE A 1028 -23.87 -3.91 -4.76
CA ILE A 1028 -24.39 -4.31 -6.07
C ILE A 1028 -24.82 -5.78 -6.04
N ALA A 1029 -25.92 -6.12 -6.70
CA ALA A 1029 -26.32 -7.49 -6.93
C ALA A 1029 -25.35 -8.16 -7.91
N VAL A 1030 -24.68 -9.24 -7.50
CA VAL A 1030 -23.75 -10.00 -8.35
C VAL A 1030 -24.30 -11.39 -8.58
N GLY A 1031 -24.93 -11.56 -9.73
CA GLY A 1031 -25.59 -12.81 -10.13
C GLY A 1031 -26.90 -13.08 -9.39
N ALA A 1032 -27.65 -14.07 -9.87
CA ALA A 1032 -28.77 -14.60 -9.12
C ALA A 1032 -28.20 -15.43 -7.97
N THR A 1033 -28.53 -15.10 -6.72
CA THR A 1033 -28.39 -16.07 -5.62
C THR A 1033 -29.18 -17.32 -6.05
N PRO A 1034 -28.71 -18.54 -5.79
CA PRO A 1034 -29.62 -19.68 -5.82
C PRO A 1034 -30.78 -19.32 -4.90
N VAL A 1035 -31.98 -19.08 -5.45
CA VAL A 1035 -33.17 -18.84 -4.63
C VAL A 1035 -33.23 -20.01 -3.67
N PRO A 1036 -33.14 -19.78 -2.34
CA PRO A 1036 -33.04 -20.89 -1.41
C PRO A 1036 -34.24 -21.80 -1.63
N ALA A 1037 -34.01 -23.11 -1.66
CA ALA A 1037 -35.07 -24.08 -1.90
C ALA A 1037 -36.22 -23.91 -0.90
N ALA A 1038 -35.96 -23.31 0.27
CA ALA A 1038 -36.94 -22.86 1.23
C ALA A 1038 -36.42 -21.66 2.05
N TRP A 1039 -37.27 -20.66 2.29
CA TRP A 1039 -36.98 -19.41 3.00
C TRP A 1039 -37.13 -19.54 4.52
N SER A 1040 -36.31 -18.80 5.26
CA SER A 1040 -36.57 -18.53 6.67
C SER A 1040 -37.81 -17.63 6.81
N PRO A 1041 -38.77 -17.93 7.71
CA PRO A 1041 -39.91 -17.05 7.96
C PRO A 1041 -39.54 -15.59 8.25
N SER A 1042 -38.40 -15.34 8.91
CA SER A 1042 -37.93 -13.98 9.23
C SER A 1042 -37.56 -13.14 7.99
N LEU A 1043 -37.25 -13.77 6.84
CA LEU A 1043 -36.91 -13.09 5.59
C LEU A 1043 -38.13 -12.85 4.69
N VAL A 1044 -39.28 -13.43 5.01
CA VAL A 1044 -40.49 -13.29 4.19
C VAL A 1044 -41.02 -11.85 4.25
N GLY A 1045 -40.92 -11.20 5.42
CA GLY A 1045 -41.28 -9.78 5.60
C GLY A 1045 -40.59 -8.87 4.59
N PRO A 1046 -39.25 -8.74 4.61
CA PRO A 1046 -38.52 -7.90 3.67
C PRO A 1046 -38.74 -8.32 2.21
N LEU A 1047 -38.86 -9.62 1.91
CA LEU A 1047 -39.17 -10.12 0.56
C LEU A 1047 -40.52 -9.60 0.02
N LEU A 1048 -41.54 -9.51 0.88
CA LEU A 1048 -42.86 -8.97 0.52
C LEU A 1048 -42.84 -7.45 0.41
N GLU A 1049 -42.09 -6.77 1.28
CA GLU A 1049 -41.90 -5.32 1.22
C GLU A 1049 -41.17 -4.89 -0.06
N ARG A 1050 -40.20 -5.67 -0.54
CA ARG A 1050 -39.53 -5.46 -1.83
C ARG A 1050 -40.48 -5.66 -3.01
N GLY A 1051 -41.29 -6.71 -2.98
CA GLY A 1051 -42.33 -6.91 -4.00
C GLY A 1051 -43.37 -5.77 -4.01
N VAL A 1052 -43.63 -5.13 -2.87
CA VAL A 1052 -44.43 -3.90 -2.81
C VAL A 1052 -43.66 -2.72 -3.42
N GLU A 1053 -42.39 -2.53 -3.07
CA GLU A 1053 -41.54 -1.46 -3.59
C GLU A 1053 -41.42 -1.50 -5.12
N GLU A 1054 -41.27 -2.68 -5.72
CA GLU A 1054 -41.25 -2.89 -7.17
C GLU A 1054 -42.52 -2.35 -7.86
N VAL A 1055 -43.66 -2.42 -7.18
CA VAL A 1055 -44.98 -2.06 -7.72
C VAL A 1055 -45.32 -0.60 -7.45
N THR A 1056 -44.97 -0.08 -6.28
CA THR A 1056 -45.38 1.27 -5.82
C THR A 1056 -44.26 2.30 -5.89
N GLY A 1057 -43.00 1.86 -6.02
CA GLY A 1057 -41.81 2.70 -5.87
C GLY A 1057 -41.53 3.15 -4.43
N SER A 1058 -42.24 2.61 -3.42
CA SER A 1058 -42.10 3.03 -2.02
C SER A 1058 -42.49 1.94 -1.01
N ILE A 1059 -41.66 1.77 0.04
CA ILE A 1059 -41.93 0.85 1.15
C ILE A 1059 -42.74 1.60 2.22
N LEU A 1060 -44.05 1.42 2.21
CA LEU A 1060 -44.96 2.08 3.17
C LEU A 1060 -45.84 1.10 3.95
N THR A 1061 -45.77 -0.19 3.62
CA THR A 1061 -46.42 -1.27 4.36
C THR A 1061 -45.33 -2.12 4.98
N ARG A 1062 -45.36 -2.25 6.31
CA ARG A 1062 -44.45 -3.08 7.09
C ARG A 1062 -45.02 -4.47 7.25
N VAL A 1063 -44.21 -5.50 7.10
CA VAL A 1063 -44.65 -6.89 7.17
C VAL A 1063 -43.71 -7.71 8.04
N VAL A 1064 -44.25 -8.42 9.01
CA VAL A 1064 -43.52 -9.36 9.86
C VAL A 1064 -44.21 -10.71 9.86
N VAL A 1065 -43.41 -11.78 9.75
CA VAL A 1065 -43.88 -13.17 9.85
C VAL A 1065 -43.25 -13.81 11.08
N THR A 1066 -44.08 -14.35 11.97
CA THR A 1066 -43.64 -15.07 13.18
C THR A 1066 -44.14 -16.51 13.20
N THR A 1067 -43.41 -17.39 13.87
CA THR A 1067 -43.68 -18.83 13.97
C THR A 1067 -43.63 -19.29 15.42
N GLY A 1068 -44.39 -20.32 15.79
CA GLY A 1068 -44.45 -20.84 17.16
C GLY A 1068 -45.77 -21.54 17.45
N ALA A 1069 -45.87 -22.25 18.58
CA ALA A 1069 -47.11 -22.96 18.96
C ALA A 1069 -48.19 -21.99 19.46
N ASP A 1070 -47.81 -21.00 20.28
CA ASP A 1070 -48.73 -20.04 20.87
C ASP A 1070 -49.06 -18.89 19.92
N ARG A 1071 -50.36 -18.69 19.65
CA ARG A 1071 -50.85 -17.65 18.75
C ARG A 1071 -50.72 -16.26 19.32
N GLU A 1072 -50.96 -16.07 20.62
CA GLU A 1072 -50.92 -14.74 21.25
C GLU A 1072 -49.47 -14.25 21.31
N ALA A 1073 -48.55 -15.11 21.77
CA ALA A 1073 -47.12 -14.82 21.77
C ALA A 1073 -46.58 -14.48 20.36
N ARG A 1074 -46.99 -15.22 19.32
CA ARG A 1074 -46.59 -14.92 17.92
C ARG A 1074 -47.01 -13.51 17.49
N VAL A 1075 -48.23 -13.10 17.83
CA VAL A 1075 -48.76 -11.78 17.46
C VAL A 1075 -48.07 -10.69 18.26
N GLU A 1076 -47.87 -10.88 19.56
CA GLU A 1076 -47.15 -9.94 20.42
C GLU A 1076 -45.73 -9.68 19.90
N THR A 1077 -44.95 -10.74 19.65
CA THR A 1077 -43.62 -10.63 19.04
C THR A 1077 -43.66 -9.95 17.68
N ALA A 1078 -44.66 -10.22 16.83
CA ALA A 1078 -44.77 -9.57 15.53
C ALA A 1078 -45.04 -8.06 15.66
N LEU A 1079 -45.85 -7.65 16.64
CA LEU A 1079 -46.17 -6.24 16.90
C LEU A 1079 -44.97 -5.49 17.48
N GLU A 1080 -44.19 -6.10 18.37
CA GLU A 1080 -42.93 -5.53 18.88
C GLU A 1080 -41.95 -5.22 17.75
N ARG A 1081 -41.85 -6.12 16.76
CA ARG A 1081 -40.95 -5.97 15.60
C ARG A 1081 -41.45 -4.99 14.54
N LEU A 1082 -42.73 -4.61 14.57
CA LEU A 1082 -43.34 -3.67 13.60
C LEU A 1082 -43.23 -2.20 14.01
N LEU A 1083 -42.91 -1.92 15.28
CA LEU A 1083 -42.89 -0.57 15.83
C LEU A 1083 -41.63 0.20 15.39
N PRO A 1084 -41.74 1.49 14.99
CA PRO A 1084 -40.58 2.30 14.63
C PRO A 1084 -39.67 2.59 15.83
N ASP A 1085 -38.37 2.78 15.57
CA ASP A 1085 -37.38 3.26 16.54
C ASP A 1085 -37.89 4.52 17.28
N GLY A 1086 -37.99 4.45 18.61
CA GLY A 1086 -38.35 5.58 19.49
C GLY A 1086 -39.76 5.55 20.11
N VAL A 1087 -40.61 4.57 19.78
CA VAL A 1087 -41.93 4.38 20.43
C VAL A 1087 -41.85 3.47 21.67
N GLU A 1088 -40.68 2.88 21.94
CA GLU A 1088 -40.43 1.93 23.04
C GLU A 1088 -40.54 2.54 24.44
N ASN A 1089 -40.32 3.86 24.57
CA ASN A 1089 -40.39 4.53 25.87
C ASN A 1089 -41.81 4.52 26.48
N GLU A 1090 -42.86 4.38 25.67
CA GLU A 1090 -44.24 4.25 26.19
C GLU A 1090 -44.52 2.86 26.79
N ILE A 1091 -43.71 1.85 26.44
CA ILE A 1091 -43.85 0.46 26.90
C ILE A 1091 -43.24 0.27 28.30
N LEU A 1092 -42.20 1.05 28.64
CA LEU A 1092 -41.49 0.97 29.93
C LEU A 1092 -42.30 1.51 31.12
N ASP A 1093 -43.33 2.32 30.86
CA ASP A 1093 -44.20 2.91 31.89
C ASP A 1093 -45.39 1.98 32.27
N GLY A 1094 -45.43 0.75 31.75
CA GLY A 1094 -46.49 -0.22 32.02
C GLY A 1094 -47.79 0.00 31.21
N SER A 1095 -47.79 0.98 30.32
CA SER A 1095 -48.80 1.17 29.27
C SER A 1095 -48.39 0.39 28.03
N ALA A 1096 -48.71 -0.91 27.98
CA ALA A 1096 -48.51 -1.74 26.79
C ALA A 1096 -48.99 -1.02 25.50
N PRO A 1097 -48.42 -1.28 24.31
CA PRO A 1097 -48.98 -0.78 23.06
C PRO A 1097 -50.39 -1.37 22.93
N GLY A 1098 -51.40 -0.56 23.28
CA GLY A 1098 -52.77 -1.01 23.37
C GLY A 1098 -53.28 -1.36 21.98
N LEU A 1099 -53.30 -2.65 21.63
CA LEU A 1099 -54.07 -3.14 20.51
C LEU A 1099 -55.55 -2.87 20.82
N THR A 1100 -56.06 -1.73 20.38
CA THR A 1100 -57.48 -1.40 20.53
C THR A 1100 -58.22 -2.01 19.36
N ARG A 1101 -59.43 -2.52 19.61
CA ARG A 1101 -60.32 -2.92 18.53
C ARG A 1101 -61.22 -1.75 18.20
N ARG A 1102 -61.32 -1.41 16.91
CA ARG A 1102 -62.35 -0.53 16.39
C ARG A 1102 -63.74 -1.10 16.69
N VAL A 1103 -64.78 -0.29 16.53
CA VAL A 1103 -66.19 -0.71 16.69
C VAL A 1103 -66.56 -1.86 15.74
N ASP A 1104 -65.86 -1.98 14.61
CA ASP A 1104 -65.99 -3.06 13.62
C ASP A 1104 -65.12 -4.31 13.93
N GLY A 1105 -64.39 -4.32 15.05
CA GLY A 1105 -63.58 -5.45 15.50
C GLY A 1105 -62.16 -5.49 14.93
N ALA A 1106 -61.78 -4.58 14.01
CA ALA A 1106 -60.44 -4.55 13.42
C ALA A 1106 -59.38 -4.00 14.41
N PRO A 1107 -58.16 -4.59 14.44
CA PRO A 1107 -57.10 -4.14 15.34
C PRO A 1107 -56.50 -2.79 14.90
N LEU A 1108 -56.25 -1.91 15.87
CA LEU A 1108 -55.61 -0.61 15.71
C LEU A 1108 -54.47 -0.47 16.73
N LEU A 1109 -53.32 0.01 16.25
CA LEU A 1109 -52.15 0.27 17.08
C LEU A 1109 -52.19 1.72 17.56
N THR A 1110 -52.37 1.94 18.86
CA THR A 1110 -52.58 3.28 19.44
C THR A 1110 -51.33 4.16 19.43
N ALA A 1111 -50.13 3.57 19.51
CA ALA A 1111 -48.87 4.31 19.68
C ALA A 1111 -48.27 4.87 18.37
N ALA A 1112 -48.54 4.25 17.21
CA ALA A 1112 -47.89 4.60 15.94
C ALA A 1112 -48.80 5.36 14.94
N GLY A 1113 -50.12 5.36 15.14
CA GLY A 1113 -51.07 5.87 14.15
C GLY A 1113 -51.05 5.05 12.85
N GLY A 1114 -51.97 4.11 12.69
CA GLY A 1114 -52.03 3.25 11.49
C GLY A 1114 -53.02 2.09 11.66
N ARG A 1115 -53.22 1.30 10.60
CA ARG A 1115 -54.05 0.08 10.67
C ARG A 1115 -53.17 -1.16 10.63
N VAL A 1116 -53.63 -2.19 11.34
CA VAL A 1116 -52.95 -3.48 11.42
C VAL A 1116 -53.83 -4.54 10.79
N SER A 1117 -53.22 -5.48 10.08
CA SER A 1117 -53.88 -6.65 9.54
C SER A 1117 -53.13 -7.90 9.93
N ILE A 1118 -53.85 -8.96 10.28
CA ILE A 1118 -53.28 -10.22 10.78
C ILE A 1118 -53.89 -11.37 10.00
N ALA A 1119 -53.06 -12.32 9.59
CA ALA A 1119 -53.46 -13.60 9.01
C ALA A 1119 -52.70 -14.76 9.69
N HIS A 1120 -53.31 -15.95 9.72
CA HIS A 1120 -52.73 -17.12 10.36
C HIS A 1120 -52.88 -18.35 9.49
N ALA A 1121 -51.82 -19.15 9.39
CA ALA A 1121 -51.84 -20.46 8.74
C ALA A 1121 -50.82 -21.39 9.41
N GLU A 1122 -51.24 -22.60 9.81
CA GLU A 1122 -50.35 -23.67 10.27
C GLU A 1122 -49.32 -23.30 11.37
N GLY A 1123 -49.66 -22.38 12.29
CA GLY A 1123 -48.69 -21.92 13.31
C GLY A 1123 -47.77 -20.79 12.85
N LEU A 1124 -48.10 -20.15 11.72
CA LEU A 1124 -47.56 -18.88 11.26
C LEU A 1124 -48.53 -17.74 11.63
N SER A 1125 -47.98 -16.55 11.86
CA SER A 1125 -48.73 -15.29 11.88
C SER A 1125 -48.07 -14.30 10.93
N LEU A 1126 -48.82 -13.81 9.94
CA LEU A 1126 -48.46 -12.71 9.07
C LEU A 1126 -49.12 -11.45 9.62
N VAL A 1127 -48.31 -10.46 10.01
CA VAL A 1127 -48.81 -9.19 10.55
C VAL A 1127 -48.28 -8.07 9.68
N ALA A 1128 -49.17 -7.18 9.24
CA ALA A 1128 -48.78 -5.98 8.52
C ALA A 1128 -49.30 -4.71 9.18
N HIS A 1129 -48.53 -3.64 9.04
CA HIS A 1129 -48.84 -2.30 9.51
C HIS A 1129 -48.65 -1.29 8.38
N ALA A 1130 -49.63 -0.40 8.22
CA ALA A 1130 -49.56 0.71 7.28
C ALA A 1130 -50.35 1.92 7.80
N PRO A 1131 -50.06 3.15 7.33
CA PRO A 1131 -50.83 4.34 7.73
C PRO A 1131 -52.26 4.35 7.15
N TRP A 1132 -52.60 3.44 6.25
CA TRP A 1132 -53.91 3.27 5.61
C TRP A 1132 -54.53 1.89 5.94
N ALA A 1133 -55.70 1.61 5.37
CA ALA A 1133 -56.32 0.30 5.49
C ALA A 1133 -55.48 -0.77 4.80
N VAL A 1134 -54.99 -1.74 5.57
CA VAL A 1134 -54.18 -2.85 5.07
C VAL A 1134 -54.92 -4.17 5.29
N GLY A 1135 -54.84 -5.05 4.30
CA GLY A 1135 -55.31 -6.43 4.30
C GLY A 1135 -54.14 -7.35 3.99
N VAL A 1136 -53.99 -8.42 4.76
CA VAL A 1136 -53.02 -9.49 4.48
C VAL A 1136 -53.67 -10.85 4.52
N ASP A 1137 -53.13 -11.80 3.76
CA ASP A 1137 -53.52 -13.20 3.85
C ASP A 1137 -52.31 -14.13 3.72
N VAL A 1138 -52.40 -15.31 4.36
CA VAL A 1138 -51.42 -16.39 4.21
C VAL A 1138 -52.17 -17.70 4.04
N THR A 1139 -51.95 -18.38 2.91
CA THR A 1139 -52.67 -19.60 2.54
C THR A 1139 -51.70 -20.73 2.18
N PRO A 1140 -51.75 -21.90 2.85
CA PRO A 1140 -50.94 -23.07 2.45
C PRO A 1140 -51.32 -23.60 1.06
N LEU A 1141 -50.34 -23.90 0.23
CA LEU A 1141 -50.54 -24.48 -1.10
C LEU A 1141 -50.52 -26.03 -1.02
N ARG A 1142 -51.53 -26.63 -0.37
CA ARG A 1142 -51.77 -28.09 -0.36
C ARG A 1142 -52.64 -28.56 -1.54
N SER A 1143 -52.64 -29.88 -1.78
CA SER A 1143 -53.17 -30.55 -2.98
C SER A 1143 -54.67 -30.41 -3.28
N GLU A 1144 -55.51 -29.80 -2.44
CA GLU A 1144 -56.93 -29.56 -2.73
C GLU A 1144 -57.41 -28.24 -2.10
N ALA A 1145 -57.27 -27.12 -2.82
CA ALA A 1145 -57.96 -25.87 -2.46
C ALA A 1145 -59.49 -26.09 -2.60
N PRO A 1146 -60.34 -25.54 -1.70
CA PRO A 1146 -61.78 -25.72 -1.77
C PRO A 1146 -62.32 -25.12 -3.08
N THR A 1147 -62.60 -25.98 -4.06
CA THR A 1147 -63.06 -25.61 -5.41
C THR A 1147 -64.47 -25.03 -5.44
N ASP A 1148 -65.22 -25.16 -4.36
CA ASP A 1148 -66.68 -25.02 -4.38
C ASP A 1148 -67.16 -23.67 -3.82
N VAL A 1149 -66.25 -22.73 -3.49
CA VAL A 1149 -66.58 -21.51 -2.71
C VAL A 1149 -66.19 -20.19 -3.41
N LEU A 1150 -65.40 -20.21 -4.50
CA LEU A 1150 -65.04 -18.98 -5.22
C LEU A 1150 -66.21 -18.49 -6.09
N ALA A 1151 -66.58 -17.22 -5.94
CA ALA A 1151 -67.56 -16.56 -6.81
C ALA A 1151 -67.12 -16.58 -8.30
N PRO A 1152 -68.04 -16.56 -9.27
CA PRO A 1152 -67.71 -16.65 -10.70
C PRO A 1152 -66.66 -15.62 -11.17
N ALA A 1153 -66.69 -14.41 -10.61
CA ALA A 1153 -65.70 -13.36 -10.92
C ALA A 1153 -64.27 -13.74 -10.46
N LEU A 1154 -64.13 -14.36 -9.28
CA LEU A 1154 -62.84 -14.81 -8.76
C LEU A 1154 -62.32 -16.05 -9.51
N GLN A 1155 -63.22 -16.91 -10.00
CA GLN A 1155 -62.84 -18.02 -10.89
C GLN A 1155 -62.30 -17.50 -12.22
N GLN A 1156 -62.86 -16.42 -12.75
CA GLN A 1156 -62.36 -15.75 -13.94
C GLN A 1156 -60.97 -15.14 -13.71
N LEU A 1157 -60.78 -14.41 -12.60
CA LEU A 1157 -59.46 -13.88 -12.20
C LEU A 1157 -58.41 -14.99 -12.06
N ALA A 1158 -58.76 -16.13 -11.44
CA ALA A 1158 -57.85 -17.27 -11.32
C ALA A 1158 -57.44 -17.86 -12.68
N ARG A 1159 -58.32 -17.83 -13.69
CA ARG A 1159 -57.97 -18.25 -15.06
C ARG A 1159 -57.05 -17.25 -15.75
N GLU A 1160 -57.29 -15.95 -15.55
CA GLU A 1160 -56.43 -14.88 -16.08
C GLU A 1160 -55.03 -14.93 -15.50
N ILE A 1161 -54.92 -15.12 -14.18
CA ILE A 1161 -53.63 -15.29 -13.51
C ILE A 1161 -52.90 -16.53 -14.03
N ALA A 1162 -53.56 -17.69 -14.11
CA ALA A 1162 -52.94 -18.92 -14.63
C ALA A 1162 -52.46 -18.77 -16.08
N ALA A 1163 -53.20 -18.05 -16.91
CA ALA A 1163 -52.80 -17.78 -18.29
C ALA A 1163 -51.59 -16.83 -18.37
N ALA A 1164 -51.48 -15.87 -17.45
CA ALA A 1164 -50.41 -14.88 -17.44
C ALA A 1164 -49.10 -15.38 -16.79
N THR A 1165 -49.18 -16.23 -15.77
CA THR A 1165 -47.99 -16.75 -15.04
C THR A 1165 -47.57 -18.14 -15.48
N GLY A 1166 -48.44 -18.90 -16.14
CA GLY A 1166 -48.21 -20.33 -16.45
C GLY A 1166 -48.28 -21.24 -15.21
N GLU A 1167 -48.71 -20.72 -14.05
CA GLU A 1167 -48.74 -21.48 -12.81
C GLU A 1167 -49.86 -22.53 -12.78
N PRO A 1168 -49.72 -23.61 -11.99
CA PRO A 1168 -50.78 -24.61 -11.86
C PRO A 1168 -52.09 -23.96 -11.40
N GLY A 1169 -53.22 -24.35 -11.99
CA GLY A 1169 -54.52 -23.75 -11.67
C GLY A 1169 -54.94 -23.84 -10.20
N ARG A 1170 -54.25 -24.63 -9.36
CA ARG A 1170 -54.40 -24.61 -7.89
C ARG A 1170 -53.80 -23.34 -7.27
N THR A 1171 -52.62 -22.93 -7.71
CA THR A 1171 -51.89 -21.76 -7.20
C THR A 1171 -52.66 -20.48 -7.56
N SER A 1172 -53.17 -20.39 -8.78
CA SER A 1172 -53.95 -19.23 -9.22
C SER A 1172 -55.31 -19.12 -8.52
N ARG A 1173 -55.93 -20.25 -8.15
CA ARG A 1173 -57.13 -20.29 -7.30
C ARG A 1173 -56.82 -19.82 -5.87
N SER A 1174 -55.71 -20.25 -5.29
CA SER A 1174 -55.27 -19.76 -3.98
C SER A 1174 -54.94 -18.26 -4.03
N ARG A 1175 -54.41 -17.73 -5.14
CA ARG A 1175 -54.24 -16.28 -5.34
C ARG A 1175 -55.55 -15.54 -5.36
N ALA A 1176 -56.54 -16.02 -6.12
CA ALA A 1176 -57.87 -15.42 -6.13
C ALA A 1176 -58.55 -15.47 -4.75
N TRP A 1177 -58.34 -16.54 -3.97
CA TRP A 1177 -58.80 -16.64 -2.58
C TRP A 1177 -58.12 -15.60 -1.68
N ALA A 1178 -56.80 -15.51 -1.71
CA ALA A 1178 -56.05 -14.56 -0.90
C ALA A 1178 -56.41 -13.09 -1.23
N VAL A 1179 -56.70 -12.80 -2.50
CA VAL A 1179 -57.24 -11.50 -2.94
C VAL A 1179 -58.60 -11.20 -2.29
N GLU A 1180 -59.49 -12.18 -2.20
CA GLU A 1180 -60.80 -12.01 -1.56
C GLU A 1180 -60.68 -11.81 -0.04
N GLU A 1181 -59.80 -12.56 0.63
CA GLU A 1181 -59.52 -12.37 2.06
C GLU A 1181 -58.95 -10.98 2.34
N CYS A 1182 -58.02 -10.50 1.50
CA CYS A 1182 -57.53 -9.13 1.54
C CYS A 1182 -58.65 -8.11 1.33
N ARG A 1183 -59.57 -8.33 0.38
CA ARG A 1183 -60.74 -7.46 0.13
C ARG A 1183 -61.65 -7.36 1.35
N ILE A 1184 -61.93 -8.50 2.01
CA ILE A 1184 -62.74 -8.55 3.23
C ILE A 1184 -62.07 -7.77 4.36
N LYS A 1185 -60.76 -7.92 4.54
CA LYS A 1185 -60.00 -7.21 5.58
C LYS A 1185 -59.89 -5.70 5.34
N LEU A 1186 -60.00 -5.27 4.07
CA LEU A 1186 -60.12 -3.85 3.72
C LEU A 1186 -61.54 -3.29 3.95
N GLY A 1187 -62.54 -4.14 4.17
CA GLY A 1187 -63.94 -3.74 4.31
C GLY A 1187 -64.59 -3.29 3.00
N LEU A 1188 -64.08 -3.75 1.85
CA LEU A 1188 -64.62 -3.46 0.53
C LEU A 1188 -65.84 -4.37 0.22
N GLU A 1189 -66.74 -3.90 -0.65
CA GLU A 1189 -67.90 -4.69 -1.07
C GLU A 1189 -67.48 -5.94 -1.85
N ARG A 1190 -68.14 -7.08 -1.60
CA ARG A 1190 -67.78 -8.38 -2.21
C ARG A 1190 -67.86 -8.38 -3.74
N ASP A 1191 -68.73 -7.55 -4.32
CA ASP A 1191 -68.96 -7.46 -5.78
C ASP A 1191 -68.04 -6.47 -6.50
N ALA A 1192 -67.11 -5.80 -5.80
CA ALA A 1192 -66.16 -4.90 -6.42
C ALA A 1192 -65.25 -5.64 -7.44
N PRO A 1193 -65.00 -5.07 -8.64
CA PRO A 1193 -64.19 -5.74 -9.66
C PRO A 1193 -62.75 -5.92 -9.18
N ALA A 1194 -62.18 -7.10 -9.44
CA ALA A 1194 -60.76 -7.38 -9.30
C ALA A 1194 -60.18 -7.76 -10.65
N THR A 1195 -59.16 -7.04 -11.08
CA THR A 1195 -58.51 -7.24 -12.39
C THR A 1195 -57.02 -7.46 -12.23
N LEU A 1196 -56.47 -8.40 -12.98
CA LEU A 1196 -55.02 -8.59 -13.05
C LEU A 1196 -54.35 -7.31 -13.57
N ALA A 1197 -53.46 -6.70 -12.78
CA ALA A 1197 -52.81 -5.45 -13.11
C ALA A 1197 -51.44 -5.69 -13.76
N SER A 1198 -50.60 -6.52 -13.13
CA SER A 1198 -49.29 -6.88 -13.64
C SER A 1198 -48.81 -8.22 -13.07
N VAL A 1199 -47.83 -8.80 -13.76
CA VAL A 1199 -47.06 -9.97 -13.34
C VAL A 1199 -45.58 -9.57 -13.38
N GLY A 1200 -44.85 -9.93 -12.33
CA GLY A 1200 -43.40 -9.74 -12.24
C GLY A 1200 -42.64 -10.57 -13.29
N GLU A 1201 -41.39 -10.21 -13.56
CA GLU A 1201 -40.59 -10.89 -14.60
C GLU A 1201 -40.37 -12.38 -14.33
N ASP A 1202 -40.32 -12.77 -13.05
CA ASP A 1202 -40.17 -14.15 -12.60
C ASP A 1202 -41.50 -14.94 -12.51
N GLY A 1203 -42.64 -14.28 -12.78
CA GLY A 1203 -43.98 -14.86 -12.66
C GLY A 1203 -44.47 -15.11 -11.22
N ASN A 1204 -43.63 -14.90 -10.20
CA ASN A 1204 -43.96 -15.21 -8.81
C ASN A 1204 -44.74 -14.08 -8.15
N VAL A 1205 -44.40 -12.83 -8.49
CA VAL A 1205 -45.13 -11.65 -8.02
C VAL A 1205 -46.32 -11.37 -8.94
N VAL A 1206 -47.53 -11.41 -8.39
CA VAL A 1206 -48.76 -11.09 -9.14
C VAL A 1206 -49.49 -9.95 -8.44
N VAL A 1207 -49.83 -8.92 -9.20
CA VAL A 1207 -50.51 -7.72 -8.72
C VAL A 1207 -51.94 -7.69 -9.25
N VAL A 1208 -52.90 -7.63 -8.34
CA VAL A 1208 -54.34 -7.53 -8.66
C VAL A 1208 -54.87 -6.19 -8.21
N ASP A 1209 -55.55 -5.48 -9.10
CA ASP A 1209 -56.18 -4.17 -8.82
C ASP A 1209 -57.62 -4.35 -8.33
N LEU A 1210 -57.93 -3.76 -7.16
CA LEU A 1210 -59.26 -3.66 -6.55
C LEU A 1210 -59.86 -2.24 -6.68
N GLY A 1211 -59.31 -1.42 -7.56
CA GLY A 1211 -59.66 -0.03 -7.83
C GLY A 1211 -59.05 0.96 -6.83
N SER A 1212 -59.28 0.74 -5.52
CA SER A 1212 -58.72 1.60 -4.47
C SER A 1212 -57.39 1.09 -3.91
N HIS A 1213 -57.15 -0.22 -4.03
CA HIS A 1213 -55.95 -0.90 -3.52
C HIS A 1213 -55.47 -1.93 -4.53
N LEU A 1214 -54.17 -2.17 -4.56
CA LEU A 1214 -53.54 -3.31 -5.22
C LEU A 1214 -53.30 -4.42 -4.20
N VAL A 1215 -53.44 -5.68 -4.61
CA VAL A 1215 -53.03 -6.86 -3.85
C VAL A 1215 -51.80 -7.45 -4.50
N VAL A 1216 -50.67 -7.43 -3.78
CA VAL A 1216 -49.42 -8.08 -4.20
C VAL A 1216 -49.41 -9.47 -3.59
N THR A 1217 -49.28 -10.49 -4.44
CA THR A 1217 -49.26 -11.89 -4.02
C THR A 1217 -47.94 -12.56 -4.43
N ARG A 1218 -47.38 -13.38 -3.54
CA ARG A 1218 -46.13 -14.10 -3.77
C ARG A 1218 -46.15 -15.49 -3.11
N PRO A 1219 -45.91 -16.58 -3.86
CA PRO A 1219 -45.71 -17.91 -3.30
C PRO A 1219 -44.29 -17.98 -2.74
N VAL A 1220 -44.17 -18.51 -1.53
CA VAL A 1220 -42.89 -18.66 -0.83
C VAL A 1220 -42.88 -20.03 -0.16
N ARG A 1221 -41.89 -20.85 -0.51
CA ARG A 1221 -41.62 -22.09 0.22
C ARG A 1221 -40.86 -21.77 1.50
N LEU A 1222 -41.38 -22.20 2.65
CA LEU A 1222 -40.75 -21.99 3.95
C LEU A 1222 -39.96 -23.22 4.39
N ARG A 1223 -38.88 -23.03 5.17
CA ARG A 1223 -38.13 -24.17 5.73
C ARG A 1223 -38.99 -24.99 6.69
N GLU A 1224 -38.80 -26.31 6.65
CA GLU A 1224 -39.55 -27.31 7.45
C GLU A 1224 -41.08 -27.30 7.22
N ARG A 1225 -41.53 -26.63 6.16
CA ARG A 1225 -42.93 -26.35 5.85
C ARG A 1225 -43.16 -26.43 4.34
N GLU A 1226 -44.40 -26.57 3.94
CA GLU A 1226 -44.77 -26.56 2.53
C GLU A 1226 -44.77 -25.12 1.97
N GLU A 1227 -45.14 -24.97 0.70
CA GLU A 1227 -45.25 -23.67 0.06
C GLU A 1227 -46.49 -22.91 0.55
N HIS A 1228 -46.33 -21.64 0.91
CA HIS A 1228 -47.43 -20.77 1.33
C HIS A 1228 -47.54 -19.61 0.35
N LEU A 1229 -48.77 -19.23 0.04
CA LEU A 1229 -49.06 -18.01 -0.69
C LEU A 1229 -49.25 -16.87 0.32
N PHE A 1230 -48.50 -15.79 0.12
CA PHE A 1230 -48.60 -14.57 0.89
C PHE A 1230 -49.28 -13.49 0.05
N ALA A 1231 -50.15 -12.70 0.68
CA ALA A 1231 -50.81 -11.56 0.06
C ALA A 1231 -50.74 -10.33 0.97
N VAL A 1232 -50.46 -9.17 0.39
CA VAL A 1232 -50.43 -7.87 1.07
C VAL A 1232 -51.07 -6.81 0.19
N THR A 1233 -51.88 -5.94 0.79
CA THR A 1233 -52.53 -4.84 0.06
C THR A 1233 -51.75 -3.53 0.18
N VAL A 1234 -51.76 -2.73 -0.88
CA VAL A 1234 -51.27 -1.35 -0.89
C VAL A 1234 -52.25 -0.43 -1.62
N PRO A 1235 -52.28 0.88 -1.35
CA PRO A 1235 -53.16 1.81 -2.05
C PRO A 1235 -52.76 1.88 -3.52
N THR A 1236 -53.73 2.08 -4.40
CA THR A 1236 -53.44 2.29 -5.82
C THR A 1236 -52.72 3.63 -5.98
N PRO A 1237 -51.50 3.67 -6.57
CA PRO A 1237 -50.76 4.92 -6.74
C PRO A 1237 -51.54 5.91 -7.61
N SER A 1238 -51.36 7.21 -7.40
CA SER A 1238 -52.05 8.21 -8.22
C SER A 1238 -51.57 8.15 -9.68
N ALA A 1239 -52.37 8.61 -10.65
CA ALA A 1239 -51.97 8.61 -12.07
C ALA A 1239 -50.68 9.42 -12.35
N ALA A 1240 -50.30 10.35 -11.46
CA ALA A 1240 -49.04 11.09 -11.51
C ALA A 1240 -47.83 10.24 -11.04
N ASP A 1241 -48.04 9.29 -10.12
CA ASP A 1241 -47.01 8.40 -9.58
C ASP A 1241 -46.77 7.16 -10.47
N LEU A 1242 -47.74 6.80 -11.33
CA LEU A 1242 -47.65 5.68 -12.29
C LEU A 1242 -46.92 6.02 -13.62
N ALA A 1243 -46.59 7.30 -13.86
CA ALA A 1243 -45.95 7.73 -15.10
C ALA A 1243 -44.57 7.09 -15.38
N PRO A 1244 -43.70 6.81 -14.38
CA PRO A 1244 -42.41 6.14 -14.62
C PRO A 1244 -42.56 4.64 -14.98
N LEU A 1245 -43.55 3.95 -14.41
CA LEU A 1245 -43.79 2.51 -14.62
C LEU A 1245 -44.40 2.17 -15.99
N ARG A 1246 -45.10 3.13 -16.61
CA ARG A 1246 -45.64 2.96 -17.97
C ARG A 1246 -44.65 3.32 -19.07
N ALA A 1247 -43.63 4.14 -18.78
CA ALA A 1247 -42.64 4.59 -19.75
C ALA A 1247 -41.50 3.56 -19.97
N SER A 1248 -41.16 2.75 -18.96
CA SER A 1248 -40.03 1.81 -19.04
C SER A 1248 -40.31 0.49 -19.77
N ARG A 1249 -41.53 0.27 -20.29
CA ARG A 1249 -41.90 -0.95 -21.05
C ARG A 1249 -42.16 -0.73 -22.55
N LEU A 1250 -41.84 0.46 -23.08
CA LEU A 1250 -42.00 0.81 -24.49
C LEU A 1250 -40.78 1.59 -25.02
N GLU A 1251 -39.57 1.06 -24.84
CA GLU A 1251 -38.40 1.45 -25.65
C GLU A 1251 -37.28 0.41 -25.49
N VAL A 1252 -37.43 -0.73 -26.18
CA VAL A 1252 -36.31 -1.58 -26.60
C VAL A 1252 -36.55 -1.93 -28.07
N SER A 1253 -35.85 -1.20 -28.95
CA SER A 1253 -35.36 -1.68 -30.24
C SER A 1253 -33.94 -1.18 -30.42
#